data_AF-A0A8J6Y2F7-F1
#
_entry.id   AF-A0A8J6Y2F7-F1
#
_cell.length_a   1.000
_cell.length_b   1.000
_cell.length_c   1.000
_cell.angle_alpha   90.00
_cell.angle_beta   90.00
_cell.angle_gamma   90.00
#
_symmetry.space_group_name_H-M   'P 1'
#
loop_
_entity.id
_entity.type
_entity.pdbx_description
1 polymer ?
#
loop_
_entity_poly.entity_id
_entity_poly.type
_entity_poly.pdbx_seq_one_letter_code
_entity_poly.pdbx_strand_id
1 'polypeptide(L)'
;MSTHQTRTVRGRFFSHGTFALLAVMTLGGAFAFTRLLTGLEAVTNLTDAYPWGLWIAIDVACGVALAAGGFTTAALIEIFGNHKYRPLLRPAVLTAWLGYIFVGVGLMFDLGRYWNIWRPMFNWQGNSVLFEVGMCVMTYLFVLTVEMSVSFLDGLRTRVEEESRGAIILRRLERPLTLLRRIVRTVMPLFVVAGVVLSFMHQSSLGALMVIAPTKMCSLWYTPVLPLLFLLSAIMVGFPMVVMESLIASRSLGREPEMDLLSPLAKIIPWFIAAYGIVKILDLVVRGSAVQFIDTPGHMVAFLVEMILCLVVPFVLLLFKPVRESAGWLLFSSLLVIGGVVLNRVNVFLVAYEPPFPGRGYFPSVGEIAVTLGLVATIMFLYRVFIFLFPIMPKHETSGPKPLRSPATYTPLQPKTAWTFRGVAIGLLLLFSVLYAFIHQEAVSGDIRATNWVESVRPVEEEATGLNPAEHAGRPEGYKRVYILSSRLLDDLDNFYEPTRFNHTTHDEWTGGDCAPCHHRFSMGGDDRIGIDLHEFHDEMEIHLGGPCASCHDMDSITIQRCDSCHWLANEEDDPSRLGLKGSYHRQCIGCHEDIPESDAPVDCIGCHHPLTPDHGDLVAVDKGAGVEDVVRECIRCHETSAADILESAHWNWSGHSPEVGGYEDSASLGINTLVNNYMFGTGPNAEYCAACHIGIGPLEGRIENRDPETVDCLICHDTTGTYIKKIGDGGRPVDGVDLAAVAHSVGRPSRDKCGSCHFYSDGSANIKHGDLEPVLADPPDDLDVHMGRYNLLCQDCHTTRQHKIAGMSMSAPVVEGRVLCSRCHSDTPHGIGGEYSRHLDDHLRSISCQVCHIPRIARESPTRTFIDWRQAESYGPVPLTDRGLPDWPEQAGVETWVRDLVPEYRWYDGTRKVKVLGETIDPRKTVYLNQPEGDKRNPGALISAFKTHRAMQPYDTENKTLVIPKLWGGFWQHFNLEVAIREGMEESGMEYSGSYGFAATVQYTGIHHEIVPAKDALGCQDCHIATAVDCRRCHSSIRGHELNGLGHAVYPEVKNRIDFEALGYEDDPARIGGRFFIQPGRGTPPS
;
A
#
# COMPACT_ATOMS: atom_id res chain seq x y z
N MET A 1 -62.41 -0.52 24.88
CA MET A 1 -62.77 -1.95 25.02
C MET A 1 -63.96 -2.14 24.09
N SER A 2 -63.91 -2.79 22.92
CA SER A 2 -63.31 -4.06 22.52
C SER A 2 -62.33 -3.88 21.35
N THR A 3 -61.13 -4.42 21.49
CA THR A 3 -60.05 -4.44 20.49
C THR A 3 -60.38 -5.46 19.40
N HIS A 4 -59.89 -5.28 18.17
CA HIS A 4 -59.68 -6.44 17.28
C HIS A 4 -58.78 -7.43 18.05
N GLN A 5 -59.39 -8.42 18.70
CA GLN A 5 -58.68 -9.38 19.54
C GLN A 5 -57.92 -10.36 18.64
N THR A 6 -56.68 -10.02 18.32
CA THR A 6 -55.69 -10.99 17.83
C THR A 6 -55.46 -12.02 18.94
N ARG A 7 -55.78 -13.29 18.70
CA ARG A 7 -55.46 -14.44 19.57
C ARG A 7 -54.49 -15.36 18.84
N THR A 8 -53.71 -16.14 19.59
CA THR A 8 -52.81 -17.15 19.04
C THR A 8 -53.57 -18.16 18.18
N VAL A 9 -52.94 -18.61 17.09
CA VAL A 9 -53.56 -19.59 16.19
C VAL A 9 -53.67 -20.95 16.89
N ARG A 10 -54.87 -21.56 16.88
CA ARG A 10 -55.11 -22.91 17.41
C ARG A 10 -55.11 -23.93 16.27
N GLY A 11 -54.20 -24.91 16.34
CA GLY A 11 -54.05 -25.97 15.32
C GLY A 11 -52.91 -26.95 15.64
N ARG A 12 -52.66 -27.94 14.77
CA ARG A 12 -51.50 -28.84 14.90
C ARG A 12 -50.22 -28.12 14.44
N PHE A 13 -49.28 -27.90 15.37
CA PHE A 13 -48.01 -27.26 15.08
C PHE A 13 -47.13 -28.11 14.15
N PHE A 14 -46.97 -29.40 14.49
CA PHE A 14 -46.27 -30.39 13.67
C PHE A 14 -47.19 -30.92 12.57
N SER A 15 -46.86 -30.56 11.33
CA SER A 15 -47.46 -31.05 10.09
C SER A 15 -46.39 -31.73 9.23
N HIS A 16 -46.77 -32.45 8.18
CA HIS A 16 -45.80 -32.98 7.21
C HIS A 16 -44.86 -31.88 6.66
N GLY A 17 -45.40 -30.68 6.42
CA GLY A 17 -44.57 -29.53 6.03
C GLY A 17 -43.61 -29.07 7.13
N THR A 18 -44.00 -29.14 8.40
CA THR A 18 -43.11 -28.80 9.53
C THR A 18 -41.93 -29.78 9.61
N PHE A 19 -42.15 -31.07 9.38
CA PHE A 19 -41.07 -32.06 9.35
C PHE A 19 -40.16 -31.88 8.13
N ALA A 20 -40.72 -31.56 6.96
CA ALA A 20 -39.93 -31.24 5.78
C ALA A 20 -39.03 -30.01 6.01
N LEU A 21 -39.56 -28.95 6.64
CA LEU A 21 -38.77 -27.78 7.03
C LEU A 21 -37.62 -28.16 7.97
N LEU A 22 -37.90 -28.94 9.02
CA LEU A 22 -36.86 -29.39 9.96
C LEU A 22 -35.76 -30.19 9.26
N ALA A 23 -36.09 -31.07 8.32
CA ALA A 23 -35.09 -31.84 7.57
C ALA A 23 -34.17 -30.93 6.74
N VAL A 24 -34.73 -29.95 6.02
CA VAL A 24 -33.96 -28.97 5.24
C VAL A 24 -33.11 -28.07 6.14
N MET A 25 -33.65 -27.65 7.29
CA MET A 25 -32.92 -26.87 8.29
C MET A 25 -31.72 -27.64 8.86
N THR A 26 -31.89 -28.93 9.19
CA THR A 26 -30.80 -29.76 9.69
C THR A 26 -29.71 -29.95 8.64
N LEU A 27 -30.08 -30.16 7.38
CA LEU A 27 -29.12 -30.29 6.29
C LEU A 27 -28.33 -29.00 6.07
N GLY A 28 -29.01 -27.85 5.94
CA GLY A 28 -28.36 -26.55 5.78
C GLY A 28 -27.52 -26.16 7.00
N GLY A 29 -28.02 -26.47 8.21
CA GLY A 29 -27.28 -26.25 9.46
C GLY A 29 -26.00 -27.08 9.57
N ALA A 30 -25.99 -28.30 9.03
CA ALA A 30 -24.79 -29.13 8.99
C ALA A 30 -23.70 -28.49 8.10
N PHE A 31 -24.04 -28.05 6.88
CA PHE A 31 -23.10 -27.35 6.01
C PHE A 31 -22.64 -26.01 6.59
N ALA A 32 -23.55 -25.23 7.18
CA ALA A 32 -23.22 -23.97 7.84
C ALA A 32 -22.23 -24.19 9.00
N PHE A 33 -22.42 -25.24 9.80
CA PHE A 33 -21.52 -25.60 10.89
C PHE A 33 -20.15 -26.07 10.38
N THR A 34 -20.11 -26.90 9.33
CA THR A 34 -18.85 -27.29 8.68
C THR A 34 -18.07 -26.08 8.18
N ARG A 35 -18.76 -25.13 7.52
CA ARG A 35 -18.15 -23.88 7.06
C ARG A 35 -17.52 -23.09 8.21
N LEU A 36 -18.21 -22.97 9.35
CA LEU A 36 -17.70 -22.21 10.50
C LEU A 36 -16.44 -22.85 11.12
N LEU A 37 -16.23 -24.15 10.95
CA LEU A 37 -15.07 -24.87 11.50
C LEU A 37 -13.90 -25.00 10.52
N THR A 38 -14.18 -25.14 9.22
CA THR A 38 -13.19 -25.55 8.20
C THR A 38 -12.84 -24.45 7.19
N GLY A 39 -13.54 -23.32 7.22
CA GLY A 39 -13.34 -22.23 6.26
C GLY A 39 -14.37 -22.22 5.12
N LEU A 40 -14.23 -21.24 4.21
CA LEU A 40 -15.18 -21.03 3.10
C LEU A 40 -15.03 -22.10 2.01
N GLU A 41 -13.79 -22.42 1.63
CA GLU A 41 -13.46 -23.35 0.54
C GLU A 41 -14.12 -24.73 0.70
N ALA A 42 -14.25 -25.22 1.93
CA ALA A 42 -14.84 -26.54 2.20
C ALA A 42 -16.33 -26.64 1.84
N VAL A 43 -17.03 -25.51 1.72
CA VAL A 43 -18.50 -25.48 1.56
C VAL A 43 -18.93 -24.64 0.36
N THR A 44 -18.08 -23.78 -0.19
CA THR A 44 -18.44 -22.88 -1.31
C THR A 44 -17.58 -23.12 -2.55
N ASN A 45 -18.10 -22.73 -3.71
CA ASN A 45 -17.34 -22.63 -4.96
C ASN A 45 -16.84 -21.19 -5.20
N LEU A 46 -16.69 -20.40 -4.14
CA LEU A 46 -16.13 -19.05 -4.25
C LEU A 46 -14.67 -19.14 -4.67
N THR A 47 -14.23 -18.13 -5.42
CA THR A 47 -12.85 -17.99 -5.87
C THR A 47 -12.42 -16.54 -5.69
N ASP A 48 -11.14 -16.24 -5.83
CA ASP A 48 -10.68 -14.85 -5.78
C ASP A 48 -11.29 -13.99 -6.91
N ALA A 49 -11.65 -14.62 -8.05
CA ALA A 49 -12.38 -13.96 -9.14
C ALA A 49 -13.86 -13.75 -8.80
N TYR A 50 -14.51 -14.70 -8.13
CA TYR A 50 -15.91 -14.62 -7.70
C TYR A 50 -15.99 -14.69 -6.16
N PRO A 51 -15.65 -13.61 -5.45
CA PRO A 51 -15.64 -13.59 -3.99
C PRO A 51 -17.07 -13.52 -3.42
N TRP A 52 -18.04 -13.07 -4.20
CA TRP A 52 -19.45 -13.03 -3.86
C TRP A 52 -20.22 -14.03 -4.71
N GLY A 53 -20.92 -14.94 -4.03
CA GLY A 53 -21.72 -15.99 -4.65
C GLY A 53 -23.19 -15.89 -4.29
N LEU A 54 -23.83 -17.05 -4.19
CA LEU A 54 -25.25 -17.21 -3.89
C LEU A 54 -25.65 -16.53 -2.58
N TRP A 55 -24.80 -16.58 -1.55
CA TRP A 55 -25.12 -16.02 -0.23
C TRP A 55 -25.27 -14.50 -0.26
N ILE A 56 -24.38 -13.76 -0.92
CA ILE A 56 -24.55 -12.31 -1.06
C ILE A 56 -25.73 -11.98 -2.00
N ALA A 57 -25.82 -12.65 -3.15
CA ALA A 57 -26.86 -12.34 -4.13
C ALA A 57 -28.28 -12.65 -3.62
N ILE A 58 -28.47 -13.78 -2.93
CA ILE A 58 -29.77 -14.24 -2.42
C ILE A 58 -29.97 -13.86 -0.96
N ASP A 59 -29.12 -14.35 -0.05
CA ASP A 59 -29.40 -14.22 1.39
C ASP A 59 -29.33 -12.77 1.87
N VAL A 60 -28.46 -11.96 1.27
CA VAL A 60 -28.32 -10.52 1.57
C VAL A 60 -29.15 -9.67 0.62
N ALA A 61 -28.79 -9.60 -0.65
CA ALA A 61 -29.40 -8.66 -1.59
C ALA A 61 -30.88 -8.95 -1.88
N CYS A 62 -31.26 -10.23 -2.08
CA CYS A 62 -32.68 -10.58 -2.16
C CYS A 62 -33.35 -10.52 -0.79
N GLY A 63 -32.75 -11.11 0.25
CA GLY A 63 -33.34 -11.20 1.59
C GLY A 63 -33.79 -9.84 2.13
N VAL A 64 -32.94 -8.83 1.99
CA VAL A 64 -33.23 -7.44 2.38
C VAL A 64 -34.38 -6.83 1.55
N ALA A 65 -34.43 -7.09 0.24
CA ALA A 65 -35.49 -6.58 -0.63
C ALA A 65 -36.84 -7.28 -0.37
N LEU A 66 -36.84 -8.59 -0.14
CA LEU A 66 -38.06 -9.37 0.13
C LEU A 66 -38.69 -9.02 1.49
N ALA A 67 -37.88 -8.52 2.42
CA ALA A 67 -38.34 -7.97 3.70
C ALA A 67 -39.04 -6.60 3.58
N ALA A 68 -39.14 -6.02 2.37
CA ALA A 68 -39.77 -4.71 2.14
C ALA A 68 -41.27 -4.64 2.48
N GLY A 69 -41.95 -5.79 2.63
CA GLY A 69 -43.37 -5.84 3.01
C GLY A 69 -43.68 -5.12 4.31
N GLY A 70 -42.76 -5.14 5.29
CA GLY A 70 -42.91 -4.47 6.57
C GLY A 70 -43.05 -2.95 6.43
N PHE A 71 -42.03 -2.29 5.88
CA PHE A 71 -42.02 -0.82 5.79
C PHE A 71 -43.03 -0.29 4.77
N THR A 72 -43.27 -1.00 3.66
CA THR A 72 -44.26 -0.56 2.65
C THR A 72 -45.67 -0.58 3.23
N THR A 73 -45.99 -1.60 4.03
CA THR A 73 -47.27 -1.69 4.75
C THR A 73 -47.37 -0.66 5.88
N ALA A 74 -46.29 -0.45 6.64
CA ALA A 74 -46.22 0.57 7.68
C ALA A 74 -46.41 1.99 7.09
N ALA A 75 -45.75 2.30 5.97
CA ALA A 75 -45.91 3.55 5.25
C ALA A 75 -47.35 3.74 4.74
N LEU A 76 -47.97 2.71 4.14
CA LEU A 76 -49.35 2.77 3.66
C LEU A 76 -50.35 3.11 4.78
N ILE A 77 -50.14 2.57 5.98
CA ILE A 77 -51.05 2.73 7.11
C ILE A 77 -50.76 4.02 7.89
N GLU A 78 -49.51 4.25 8.27
CA GLU A 78 -49.13 5.28 9.23
C GLU A 78 -48.73 6.59 8.53
N ILE A 79 -48.13 6.54 7.33
CA ILE A 79 -47.83 7.73 6.54
C ILE A 79 -49.01 8.11 5.67
N PHE A 80 -49.56 7.20 4.85
CA PHE A 80 -50.66 7.53 3.94
C PHE A 80 -52.05 7.46 4.60
N GLY A 81 -52.14 7.03 5.86
CA GLY A 81 -53.38 7.05 6.64
C GLY A 81 -54.41 5.98 6.25
N ASN A 82 -54.02 4.94 5.50
CA ASN A 82 -54.95 3.93 4.99
C ASN A 82 -55.15 2.79 6.00
N HIS A 83 -55.80 3.11 7.12
CA HIS A 83 -55.93 2.22 8.27
C HIS A 83 -56.72 0.92 8.03
N LYS A 84 -57.39 0.77 6.88
CA LYS A 84 -58.10 -0.48 6.52
C LYS A 84 -57.15 -1.68 6.38
N TYR A 85 -55.88 -1.45 6.08
CA TYR A 85 -54.86 -2.50 5.92
C TYR A 85 -54.14 -2.87 7.22
N ARG A 86 -54.53 -2.28 8.36
CA ARG A 86 -53.95 -2.57 9.68
C ARG A 86 -53.88 -4.07 10.06
N PRO A 87 -54.81 -4.95 9.64
CA PRO A 87 -54.68 -6.39 9.88
C PRO A 87 -53.43 -7.04 9.26
N LEU A 88 -52.88 -6.47 8.18
CA LEU A 88 -51.71 -6.99 7.46
C LEU A 88 -50.37 -6.52 8.07
N LEU A 89 -50.38 -5.53 8.96
CA LEU A 89 -49.15 -4.89 9.46
C LEU A 89 -48.29 -5.83 10.30
N ARG A 90 -48.86 -6.49 11.32
CA ARG A 90 -48.09 -7.36 12.23
C ARG A 90 -47.45 -8.57 11.52
N PRO A 91 -48.16 -9.29 10.64
CA PRO A 91 -47.55 -10.34 9.82
C PRO A 91 -46.39 -9.80 8.97
N ALA A 92 -46.61 -8.69 8.24
CA ALA A 92 -45.60 -8.08 7.38
C ALA A 92 -44.33 -7.64 8.16
N VAL A 93 -44.50 -7.03 9.34
CA VAL A 93 -43.38 -6.63 10.21
C VAL A 93 -42.67 -7.85 10.81
N LEU A 94 -43.38 -8.94 11.12
CA LEU A 94 -42.74 -10.20 11.54
C LEU A 94 -41.86 -10.75 10.42
N THR A 95 -42.37 -10.79 9.18
CA THR A 95 -41.59 -11.24 8.01
C THR A 95 -40.37 -10.37 7.80
N ALA A 96 -40.51 -9.05 7.90
CA ALA A 96 -39.39 -8.13 7.81
C ALA A 96 -38.37 -8.40 8.93
N TRP A 97 -38.80 -8.45 10.18
CA TRP A 97 -37.91 -8.68 11.33
C TRP A 97 -37.15 -10.02 11.24
N LEU A 98 -37.82 -11.11 10.87
CA LEU A 98 -37.16 -12.39 10.63
C LEU A 98 -36.20 -12.32 9.44
N GLY A 99 -36.60 -11.67 8.34
CA GLY A 99 -35.75 -11.46 7.18
C GLY A 99 -34.44 -10.77 7.55
N TYR A 100 -34.49 -9.63 8.27
CA TYR A 100 -33.28 -8.88 8.65
C TYR A 100 -32.41 -9.60 9.68
N ILE A 101 -32.99 -10.37 10.61
CA ILE A 101 -32.20 -11.24 11.49
C ILE A 101 -31.41 -12.24 10.65
N PHE A 102 -32.07 -12.89 9.68
CA PHE A 102 -31.46 -13.95 8.90
C PHE A 102 -30.52 -13.43 7.80
N VAL A 103 -30.66 -12.18 7.37
CA VAL A 103 -29.61 -11.47 6.61
C VAL A 103 -28.35 -11.35 7.46
N GLY A 104 -28.48 -10.92 8.73
CA GLY A 104 -27.35 -10.83 9.65
C GLY A 104 -26.70 -12.20 9.92
N VAL A 105 -27.51 -13.24 10.13
CA VAL A 105 -27.02 -14.63 10.29
C VAL A 105 -26.36 -15.15 9.01
N GLY A 106 -26.95 -14.88 7.84
CA GLY A 106 -26.38 -15.24 6.54
C GLY A 106 -25.02 -14.59 6.32
N LEU A 107 -24.87 -13.30 6.65
CA LEU A 107 -23.59 -12.60 6.62
C LEU A 107 -22.54 -13.23 7.54
N MET A 108 -22.91 -13.80 8.68
CA MET A 108 -21.96 -14.55 9.51
C MET A 108 -21.42 -15.79 8.80
N PHE A 109 -22.18 -16.39 7.88
CA PHE A 109 -21.71 -17.50 7.05
C PHE A 109 -20.94 -17.05 5.80
N ASP A 110 -21.04 -15.80 5.41
CA ASP A 110 -20.27 -15.26 4.29
C ASP A 110 -18.90 -14.73 4.75
N LEU A 111 -18.84 -14.02 5.88
CA LEU A 111 -17.62 -13.36 6.38
C LEU A 111 -16.55 -14.34 6.88
N GLY A 112 -15.35 -14.30 6.29
CA GLY A 112 -14.22 -15.15 6.70
C GLY A 112 -13.88 -15.07 8.20
N ARG A 113 -13.99 -13.89 8.81
CA ARG A 113 -13.82 -13.66 10.26
C ARG A 113 -15.14 -13.27 10.94
N TYR A 114 -16.12 -14.17 10.89
CA TYR A 114 -17.50 -13.92 11.37
C TYR A 114 -17.61 -13.41 12.82
N TRP A 115 -16.67 -13.77 13.71
CA TRP A 115 -16.64 -13.29 15.10
C TRP A 115 -16.31 -11.79 15.22
N ASN A 116 -15.78 -11.17 14.17
CA ASN A 116 -15.44 -9.74 14.12
C ASN A 116 -16.54 -8.86 13.52
N ILE A 117 -17.74 -9.40 13.22
CA ILE A 117 -18.85 -8.67 12.57
C ILE A 117 -19.30 -7.40 13.31
N TRP A 118 -19.02 -7.28 14.62
CA TRP A 118 -19.38 -6.13 15.45
C TRP A 118 -18.42 -4.93 15.31
N ARG A 119 -17.21 -5.12 14.76
CA ARG A 119 -16.16 -4.08 14.70
C ARG A 119 -16.58 -2.78 14.00
N PRO A 120 -17.40 -2.78 12.93
CA PRO A 120 -17.86 -1.55 12.29
C PRO A 120 -18.58 -0.59 13.24
N MET A 121 -19.17 -1.07 14.34
CA MET A 121 -19.82 -0.19 15.33
C MET A 121 -18.86 0.83 15.96
N PHE A 122 -17.57 0.48 16.06
CA PHE A 122 -16.55 1.29 16.73
C PHE A 122 -15.41 1.74 15.81
N ASN A 123 -15.18 1.07 14.69
CA ASN A 123 -14.11 1.39 13.73
C ASN A 123 -14.74 1.90 12.44
N TRP A 124 -14.97 3.22 12.38
CA TRP A 124 -15.74 3.83 11.30
C TRP A 124 -14.86 4.06 10.07
N GLN A 125 -15.32 3.57 8.91
CA GLN A 125 -14.71 3.83 7.60
C GLN A 125 -15.77 4.49 6.71
N GLY A 126 -15.84 5.83 6.78
CA GLY A 126 -16.87 6.63 6.11
C GLY A 126 -16.86 6.55 4.58
N ASN A 127 -15.75 6.10 3.98
CA ASN A 127 -15.62 5.97 2.53
C ASN A 127 -16.14 4.63 1.98
N SER A 128 -16.54 3.68 2.86
CA SER A 128 -17.00 2.35 2.45
C SER A 128 -18.52 2.26 2.40
N VAL A 129 -19.08 1.87 1.24
CA VAL A 129 -20.52 1.57 1.11
C VAL A 129 -20.92 0.39 2.02
N LEU A 130 -20.04 -0.59 2.23
CA LEU A 130 -20.32 -1.71 3.14
C LEU A 130 -20.47 -1.23 4.59
N PHE A 131 -19.72 -0.23 5.02
CA PHE A 131 -19.87 0.36 6.35
C PHE A 131 -21.25 1.00 6.51
N GLU A 132 -21.68 1.79 5.54
CA GLU A 132 -23.01 2.41 5.53
C GLU A 132 -24.13 1.37 5.53
N VAL A 133 -24.08 0.39 4.62
CA VAL A 133 -25.06 -0.71 4.55
C VAL A 133 -25.11 -1.44 5.89
N GLY A 134 -23.96 -1.78 6.48
CA GLY A 134 -23.88 -2.43 7.79
C GLY A 134 -24.54 -1.59 8.90
N MET A 135 -24.22 -0.31 9.00
CA MET A 135 -24.78 0.59 10.01
C MET A 135 -26.30 0.80 9.83
N CYS A 136 -26.76 0.98 8.59
CA CYS A 136 -28.18 1.15 8.30
C CYS A 136 -28.99 -0.12 8.57
N VAL A 137 -28.48 -1.30 8.16
CA VAL A 137 -29.12 -2.60 8.43
C VAL A 137 -29.17 -2.89 9.94
N MET A 138 -28.09 -2.63 10.69
CA MET A 138 -28.08 -2.81 12.15
C MET A 138 -29.07 -1.86 12.85
N THR A 139 -29.08 -0.58 12.47
CA THR A 139 -30.00 0.41 13.03
C THR A 139 -31.45 0.07 12.70
N TYR A 140 -31.72 -0.36 11.46
CA TYR A 140 -33.06 -0.76 11.05
C TYR A 140 -33.52 -2.06 11.73
N LEU A 141 -32.64 -3.04 11.90
CA LEU A 141 -32.95 -4.25 12.68
C LEU A 141 -33.29 -3.90 14.14
N PHE A 142 -32.61 -2.92 14.73
CA PHE A 142 -32.99 -2.40 16.05
C PHE A 142 -34.39 -1.77 16.04
N VAL A 143 -34.71 -0.94 15.04
CA VAL A 143 -36.06 -0.37 14.87
C VAL A 143 -37.13 -1.45 14.73
N LEU A 144 -36.92 -2.44 13.85
CA LEU A 144 -37.84 -3.58 13.68
C LEU A 144 -38.01 -4.38 14.97
N THR A 145 -36.93 -4.54 15.75
CA THR A 145 -36.99 -5.23 17.05
C THR A 145 -37.86 -4.44 18.04
N VAL A 146 -37.74 -3.11 18.06
CA VAL A 146 -38.62 -2.25 18.87
C VAL A 146 -40.07 -2.35 18.40
N GLU A 147 -40.33 -2.34 17.09
CA GLU A 147 -41.68 -2.49 16.54
C GLU A 147 -42.31 -3.85 16.89
N MET A 148 -41.55 -4.94 16.73
CA MET A 148 -41.98 -6.29 17.09
C MET A 148 -42.15 -6.50 18.60
N SER A 149 -41.43 -5.75 19.43
CA SER A 149 -41.53 -5.86 20.89
C SER A 149 -42.96 -5.64 21.40
N VAL A 150 -43.77 -4.83 20.73
CA VAL A 150 -45.19 -4.64 21.10
C VAL A 150 -45.98 -5.94 20.97
N SER A 151 -45.76 -6.70 19.90
CA SER A 151 -46.42 -7.99 19.67
C SER A 151 -45.98 -9.02 20.72
N PHE A 152 -44.70 -9.01 21.11
CA PHE A 152 -44.19 -9.88 22.17
C PHE A 152 -44.75 -9.52 23.54
N LEU A 153 -44.74 -8.23 23.91
CA LEU A 153 -45.27 -7.74 25.18
C LEU A 153 -46.78 -7.98 25.30
N ASP A 154 -47.54 -7.80 24.22
CA ASP A 154 -48.96 -8.11 24.18
C ASP A 154 -49.21 -9.62 24.37
N GLY A 155 -48.43 -10.49 23.72
CA GLY A 155 -48.57 -11.94 23.86
C GLY A 155 -48.14 -12.49 25.22
N LEU A 156 -47.05 -11.98 25.81
CA LEU A 156 -46.61 -12.34 27.17
C LEU A 156 -47.69 -12.00 28.20
N ARG A 157 -48.35 -10.86 28.04
CA ARG A 157 -49.47 -10.46 28.90
C ARG A 157 -50.68 -11.38 28.72
N THR A 158 -51.05 -11.72 27.49
CA THR A 158 -52.14 -12.67 27.24
C THR A 158 -51.86 -14.03 27.91
N ARG A 159 -50.59 -14.47 27.97
CA ARG A 159 -50.21 -15.69 28.69
C ARG A 159 -50.33 -15.62 30.21
N VAL A 160 -50.12 -14.43 30.79
CA VAL A 160 -50.39 -14.15 32.21
C VAL A 160 -51.89 -14.16 32.49
N GLU A 161 -52.68 -13.57 31.59
CA GLU A 161 -54.15 -13.51 31.67
C GLU A 161 -54.80 -14.90 31.46
N GLU A 162 -54.23 -15.76 30.60
CA GLU A 162 -54.74 -17.10 30.27
C GLU A 162 -54.14 -18.23 31.15
N GLU A 163 -53.38 -17.90 32.21
CA GLU A 163 -52.75 -18.85 33.16
C GLU A 163 -51.95 -20.01 32.52
N SER A 164 -51.30 -19.72 31.39
CA SER A 164 -50.52 -20.71 30.65
C SER A 164 -49.18 -21.11 31.34
N ARG A 165 -48.51 -22.17 30.85
CA ARG A 165 -47.21 -22.63 31.38
C ARG A 165 -46.20 -21.46 31.45
N GLY A 166 -45.69 -21.18 32.66
CA GLY A 166 -44.77 -20.05 32.94
C GLY A 166 -45.42 -18.79 33.53
N ALA A 167 -46.75 -18.76 33.70
CA ALA A 167 -47.48 -17.60 34.25
C ALA A 167 -47.00 -17.17 35.65
N ILE A 168 -46.54 -18.11 36.49
CA ILE A 168 -46.03 -17.81 37.84
C ILE A 168 -44.80 -16.90 37.80
N ILE A 169 -43.88 -17.16 36.86
CA ILE A 169 -42.66 -16.35 36.69
C ILE A 169 -43.00 -15.01 36.05
N LEU A 170 -43.87 -15.02 35.04
CA LEU A 170 -44.29 -13.81 34.33
C LEU A 170 -45.09 -12.83 35.23
N ARG A 171 -45.84 -13.32 36.21
CA ARG A 171 -46.51 -12.47 37.23
C ARG A 171 -45.53 -11.65 38.07
N ARG A 172 -44.35 -12.21 38.40
CA ARG A 172 -43.30 -11.46 39.12
C ARG A 172 -42.72 -10.31 38.28
N LEU A 173 -42.80 -10.43 36.96
CA LEU A 173 -42.29 -9.45 35.98
C LEU A 173 -43.40 -8.55 35.41
N GLU A 174 -44.64 -8.63 35.92
CA GLU A 174 -45.77 -7.90 35.34
C GLU A 174 -45.61 -6.37 35.41
N ARG A 175 -45.08 -5.85 36.53
CA ARG A 175 -44.79 -4.42 36.71
C ARG A 175 -43.75 -3.90 35.70
N PRO A 176 -42.54 -4.49 35.58
CA PRO A 176 -41.58 -4.04 34.58
C PRO A 176 -42.07 -4.24 33.14
N LEU A 177 -42.79 -5.32 32.83
CA LEU A 177 -43.37 -5.53 31.50
C LEU A 177 -44.43 -4.47 31.13
N THR A 178 -45.24 -4.05 32.09
CA THR A 178 -46.26 -3.00 31.89
C THR A 178 -45.62 -1.63 31.70
N LEU A 179 -44.57 -1.32 32.47
CA LEU A 179 -43.80 -0.09 32.31
C LEU A 179 -43.11 -0.04 30.93
N LEU A 180 -42.42 -1.12 30.55
CA LEU A 180 -41.75 -1.23 29.26
C LEU A 180 -42.74 -1.07 28.10
N ARG A 181 -43.91 -1.72 28.17
CA ARG A 181 -44.98 -1.57 27.17
C ARG A 181 -45.47 -0.13 27.06
N ARG A 182 -45.59 0.59 28.18
CA ARG A 182 -45.99 2.01 28.18
C ARG A 182 -44.93 2.86 27.47
N ILE A 183 -43.65 2.64 27.78
CA ILE A 183 -42.53 3.35 27.15
C ILE A 183 -42.50 3.09 25.65
N VAL A 184 -42.46 1.81 25.24
CA VAL A 184 -42.39 1.39 23.82
C VAL A 184 -43.56 1.98 23.02
N ARG A 185 -44.80 1.90 23.53
CA ARG A 185 -45.97 2.47 22.84
C ARG A 185 -45.93 4.00 22.72
N THR A 186 -45.27 4.68 23.66
CA THR A 186 -45.13 6.14 23.63
C THR A 186 -44.13 6.57 22.55
N VAL A 187 -43.02 5.83 22.40
CA VAL A 187 -41.98 6.14 21.40
C VAL A 187 -42.23 5.55 20.02
N MET A 188 -43.14 4.57 19.89
CA MET A 188 -43.48 3.89 18.63
C MET A 188 -43.67 4.80 17.40
N PRO A 189 -44.41 5.93 17.46
CA PRO A 189 -44.51 6.87 16.34
C PRO A 189 -43.16 7.24 15.72
N LEU A 190 -42.18 7.55 16.57
CA LEU A 190 -40.84 7.97 16.15
C LEU A 190 -40.14 6.82 15.43
N PHE A 191 -40.22 5.61 15.98
CA PHE A 191 -39.60 4.41 15.42
C PHE A 191 -40.24 3.98 14.09
N VAL A 192 -41.56 4.11 13.93
CA VAL A 192 -42.21 3.82 12.64
C VAL A 192 -41.75 4.78 11.56
N VAL A 193 -41.67 6.08 11.86
CA VAL A 193 -41.17 7.09 10.90
C VAL A 193 -39.69 6.85 10.59
N ALA A 194 -38.86 6.64 11.61
CA ALA A 194 -37.45 6.32 11.45
C ALA A 194 -37.28 5.03 10.62
N GLY A 195 -38.11 4.01 10.87
CA GLY A 195 -38.10 2.75 10.13
C GLY A 195 -38.35 2.96 8.64
N VAL A 196 -39.34 3.78 8.27
CA VAL A 196 -39.60 4.09 6.85
C VAL A 196 -38.44 4.88 6.23
N VAL A 197 -37.88 5.87 6.92
CA VAL A 197 -36.74 6.66 6.40
C VAL A 197 -35.49 5.80 6.22
N LEU A 198 -35.12 5.02 7.24
CA LEU A 198 -33.99 4.09 7.18
C LEU A 198 -34.19 3.03 6.10
N SER A 199 -35.45 2.63 5.84
CA SER A 199 -35.79 1.71 4.75
C SER A 199 -35.40 2.24 3.37
N PHE A 200 -35.55 3.55 3.15
CA PHE A 200 -35.16 4.15 1.89
C PHE A 200 -33.64 4.22 1.76
N MET A 201 -32.94 4.49 2.88
CA MET A 201 -31.48 4.54 2.93
C MET A 201 -30.85 3.19 2.60
N HIS A 202 -31.10 2.13 3.39
CA HIS A 202 -30.38 0.85 3.16
C HIS A 202 -30.77 0.17 1.84
N GLN A 203 -32.00 0.37 1.33
CA GLN A 203 -32.38 -0.20 0.03
C GLN A 203 -31.66 0.51 -1.12
N SER A 204 -31.38 1.81 -0.98
CA SER A 204 -30.62 2.54 -1.99
C SER A 204 -29.11 2.26 -1.90
N SER A 205 -28.53 2.19 -0.69
CA SER A 205 -27.10 1.89 -0.55
C SER A 205 -26.71 0.45 -0.92
N LEU A 206 -27.62 -0.53 -0.83
CA LEU A 206 -27.39 -1.84 -1.44
C LEU A 206 -27.22 -1.76 -2.97
N GLY A 207 -27.91 -0.84 -3.65
CA GLY A 207 -27.68 -0.59 -5.08
C GLY A 207 -26.36 0.12 -5.35
N ALA A 208 -25.89 0.94 -4.40
CA ALA A 208 -24.61 1.64 -4.49
C ALA A 208 -23.39 0.69 -4.40
N LEU A 209 -23.54 -0.49 -3.81
CA LEU A 209 -22.48 -1.51 -3.74
C LEU A 209 -21.91 -1.88 -5.11
N MET A 210 -22.76 -1.86 -6.16
CA MET A 210 -22.32 -2.17 -7.52
C MET A 210 -22.02 -0.92 -8.35
N VAL A 211 -22.36 0.28 -7.86
CA VAL A 211 -21.97 1.55 -8.51
C VAL A 211 -20.47 1.78 -8.39
N ILE A 212 -19.88 1.37 -7.27
CA ILE A 212 -18.44 1.49 -6.99
C ILE A 212 -17.59 0.47 -7.75
N ALA A 213 -18.19 -0.42 -8.54
CA ALA A 213 -17.48 -1.40 -9.38
C ALA A 213 -17.83 -1.22 -10.87
N PRO A 214 -17.65 -0.02 -11.45
CA PRO A 214 -18.06 0.32 -12.82
C PRO A 214 -17.50 -0.62 -13.89
N THR A 215 -16.30 -1.11 -13.67
CA THR A 215 -15.50 -1.87 -14.63
C THR A 215 -15.66 -3.38 -14.49
N LYS A 216 -16.34 -3.83 -13.44
CA LYS A 216 -16.62 -5.25 -13.18
C LYS A 216 -18.07 -5.62 -13.48
N MET A 217 -18.78 -4.73 -14.17
CA MET A 217 -20.22 -4.81 -14.37
C MET A 217 -20.59 -4.63 -15.84
N CYS A 218 -21.38 -5.56 -16.38
CA CYS A 218 -21.91 -5.47 -17.72
C CYS A 218 -22.74 -4.18 -17.92
N SER A 219 -22.55 -3.52 -19.06
CA SER A 219 -23.22 -2.28 -19.45
C SER A 219 -24.76 -2.34 -19.41
N LEU A 220 -25.37 -3.53 -19.50
CA LEU A 220 -26.83 -3.71 -19.40
C LEU A 220 -27.39 -3.38 -18.01
N TRP A 221 -26.68 -3.74 -16.94
CA TRP A 221 -27.14 -3.49 -15.56
C TRP A 221 -26.35 -2.40 -14.85
N TYR A 222 -25.12 -2.09 -15.27
CA TYR A 222 -24.38 -0.97 -14.70
C TYR A 222 -25.04 0.38 -15.04
N THR A 223 -25.36 1.15 -14.00
CA THR A 223 -25.79 2.55 -14.15
C THR A 223 -25.63 3.32 -12.82
N PRO A 224 -25.24 4.61 -12.85
CA PRO A 224 -25.20 5.46 -11.65
C PRO A 224 -26.54 5.57 -10.92
N VAL A 225 -27.68 5.28 -11.58
CA VAL A 225 -29.01 5.27 -10.94
C VAL A 225 -29.40 3.94 -10.29
N LEU A 226 -28.47 2.98 -10.17
CA LEU A 226 -28.68 1.70 -9.46
C LEU A 226 -29.27 1.87 -8.04
N PRO A 227 -28.85 2.84 -7.20
CA PRO A 227 -29.44 3.07 -5.88
C PRO A 227 -30.95 3.33 -5.95
N LEU A 228 -31.38 4.12 -6.95
CA LEU A 228 -32.79 4.42 -7.17
C LEU A 228 -33.55 3.19 -7.68
N LEU A 229 -32.96 2.44 -8.62
CA LEU A 229 -33.56 1.22 -9.17
C LEU A 229 -33.74 0.14 -8.09
N PHE A 230 -32.79 0.00 -7.17
CA PHE A 230 -32.87 -0.91 -6.04
C PHE A 230 -33.97 -0.52 -5.05
N LEU A 231 -34.07 0.77 -4.74
CA LEU A 231 -35.15 1.30 -3.91
C LEU A 231 -36.54 1.09 -4.55
N LEU A 232 -36.70 1.42 -5.83
CA LEU A 232 -37.98 1.27 -6.54
C LEU A 232 -38.40 -0.20 -6.65
N SER A 233 -37.45 -1.11 -6.91
CA SER A 233 -37.73 -2.55 -6.95
C SER A 233 -38.10 -3.12 -5.57
N ALA A 234 -37.50 -2.63 -4.48
CA ALA A 234 -37.89 -2.99 -3.12
C ALA A 234 -39.32 -2.52 -2.78
N ILE A 235 -39.68 -1.27 -3.16
CA ILE A 235 -41.04 -0.76 -2.99
C ILE A 235 -42.03 -1.58 -3.84
N MET A 236 -41.65 -1.93 -5.08
CA MET A 236 -42.46 -2.75 -5.99
C MET A 236 -42.78 -4.12 -5.41
N VAL A 237 -41.80 -4.81 -4.79
CA VAL A 237 -41.99 -6.18 -4.27
C VAL A 237 -42.66 -6.24 -2.90
N GLY A 238 -42.68 -5.14 -2.14
CA GLY A 238 -43.22 -5.10 -0.78
C GLY A 238 -44.66 -5.61 -0.67
N PHE A 239 -45.60 -5.07 -1.46
CA PHE A 239 -46.99 -5.55 -1.44
C PHE A 239 -47.19 -6.96 -2.02
N PRO A 240 -46.56 -7.36 -3.15
CA PRO A 240 -46.52 -8.75 -3.59
C PRO A 240 -46.08 -9.74 -2.50
N MET A 241 -45.07 -9.39 -1.69
CA MET A 241 -44.63 -10.22 -0.57
C MET A 241 -45.71 -10.38 0.50
N VAL A 242 -46.40 -9.30 0.87
CA VAL A 242 -47.51 -9.34 1.83
C VAL A 242 -48.68 -10.18 1.31
N VAL A 243 -48.97 -10.10 0.00
CA VAL A 243 -49.97 -10.93 -0.67
C VAL A 243 -49.58 -12.40 -0.62
N MET A 244 -48.35 -12.74 -1.03
CA MET A 244 -47.83 -14.10 -0.98
C MET A 244 -47.89 -14.68 0.43
N GLU A 245 -47.38 -13.94 1.41
CA GLU A 245 -47.38 -14.32 2.82
C GLU A 245 -48.80 -14.61 3.31
N SER A 246 -49.74 -13.69 3.07
CA SER A 246 -51.13 -13.83 3.51
C SER A 246 -51.82 -15.05 2.89
N LEU A 247 -51.63 -15.28 1.58
CA LEU A 247 -52.25 -16.40 0.87
C LEU A 247 -51.66 -17.76 1.30
N ILE A 248 -50.34 -17.85 1.44
CA ILE A 248 -49.64 -19.08 1.88
C ILE A 248 -49.96 -19.37 3.35
N ALA A 249 -49.95 -18.35 4.22
CA ALA A 249 -50.30 -18.50 5.64
C ALA A 249 -51.76 -18.95 5.80
N SER A 250 -52.70 -18.34 5.06
CA SER A 250 -54.11 -18.77 5.06
C SER A 250 -54.25 -20.22 4.60
N ARG A 251 -53.59 -20.63 3.51
CA ARG A 251 -53.62 -22.02 3.03
C ARG A 251 -53.00 -23.01 4.04
N SER A 252 -51.84 -22.67 4.60
CA SER A 252 -51.12 -23.51 5.58
C SER A 252 -51.90 -23.72 6.89
N LEU A 253 -52.70 -22.73 7.27
CA LEU A 253 -53.49 -22.73 8.50
C LEU A 253 -54.97 -23.14 8.26
N GLY A 254 -55.33 -23.50 7.02
CA GLY A 254 -56.70 -23.89 6.67
C GLY A 254 -57.72 -22.76 6.83
N ARG A 255 -57.31 -21.50 6.63
CA ARG A 255 -58.15 -20.30 6.75
C ARG A 255 -58.54 -19.77 5.37
N GLU A 256 -59.69 -19.10 5.30
CA GLU A 256 -60.08 -18.38 4.09
C GLU A 256 -59.13 -17.20 3.82
N PRO A 257 -58.67 -17.00 2.57
CA PRO A 257 -57.88 -15.84 2.19
C PRO A 257 -58.63 -14.52 2.38
N GLU A 258 -57.96 -13.48 2.90
CA GLU A 258 -58.56 -12.15 3.12
C GLU A 258 -58.67 -11.33 1.82
N MET A 259 -59.35 -11.87 0.80
CA MET A 259 -59.44 -11.27 -0.54
C MET A 259 -60.06 -9.86 -0.54
N ASP A 260 -60.88 -9.53 0.47
CA ASP A 260 -61.43 -8.18 0.71
C ASP A 260 -60.33 -7.11 0.90
N LEU A 261 -59.18 -7.50 1.46
CA LEU A 261 -58.02 -6.64 1.67
C LEU A 261 -57.00 -6.79 0.52
N LEU A 262 -56.77 -8.03 0.06
CA LEU A 262 -55.75 -8.32 -0.94
C LEU A 262 -56.12 -7.82 -2.35
N SER A 263 -57.39 -7.92 -2.77
CA SER A 263 -57.78 -7.49 -4.13
C SER A 263 -57.65 -5.98 -4.34
N PRO A 264 -58.07 -5.10 -3.38
CA PRO A 264 -57.82 -3.67 -3.49
C PRO A 264 -56.34 -3.30 -3.39
N LEU A 265 -55.55 -4.04 -2.61
CA LEU A 265 -54.09 -3.86 -2.55
C LEU A 265 -53.43 -4.26 -3.87
N ALA A 266 -53.88 -5.33 -4.52
CA ALA A 266 -53.39 -5.75 -5.83
C ALA A 266 -53.62 -4.70 -6.94
N LYS A 267 -54.62 -3.82 -6.78
CA LYS A 267 -54.91 -2.74 -7.73
C LYS A 267 -53.81 -1.66 -7.78
N ILE A 268 -53.04 -1.47 -6.70
CA ILE A 268 -51.98 -0.46 -6.66
C ILE A 268 -50.63 -1.01 -7.15
N ILE A 269 -50.42 -2.32 -7.15
CA ILE A 269 -49.15 -2.97 -7.54
C ILE A 269 -48.69 -2.57 -8.95
N PRO A 270 -49.54 -2.53 -10.00
CA PRO A 270 -49.11 -2.13 -11.35
C PRO A 270 -48.47 -0.74 -11.43
N TRP A 271 -48.85 0.19 -10.55
CA TRP A 271 -48.24 1.53 -10.53
C TRP A 271 -46.77 1.50 -10.12
N PHE A 272 -46.42 0.64 -9.16
CA PHE A 272 -45.03 0.48 -8.74
C PHE A 272 -44.21 -0.27 -9.78
N ILE A 273 -44.80 -1.28 -10.45
CA ILE A 273 -44.16 -1.96 -11.57
C ILE A 273 -43.87 -0.98 -12.71
N ALA A 274 -44.85 -0.14 -13.06
CA ALA A 274 -44.68 0.89 -14.09
C ALA A 274 -43.60 1.92 -13.70
N ALA A 275 -43.58 2.39 -12.45
CA ALA A 275 -42.59 3.36 -12.00
C ALA A 275 -41.15 2.81 -12.12
N TYR A 276 -40.90 1.59 -11.62
CA TYR A 276 -39.60 0.93 -11.77
C TYR A 276 -39.26 0.67 -13.25
N GLY A 277 -40.20 0.16 -14.04
CA GLY A 277 -40.01 -0.14 -15.46
C GLY A 277 -39.71 1.11 -16.30
N ILE A 278 -40.41 2.22 -16.08
CA ILE A 278 -40.18 3.48 -16.78
C ILE A 278 -38.79 4.02 -16.49
N VAL A 279 -38.38 4.08 -15.20
CA VAL A 279 -37.06 4.59 -14.84
C VAL A 279 -35.96 3.70 -15.44
N LYS A 280 -36.11 2.37 -15.37
CA LYS A 280 -35.15 1.42 -15.94
C LYS A 280 -35.04 1.53 -17.46
N ILE A 281 -36.16 1.64 -18.18
CA ILE A 281 -36.17 1.77 -19.64
C ILE A 281 -35.64 3.14 -20.05
N LEU A 282 -36.03 4.22 -19.36
CA LEU A 282 -35.54 5.56 -19.67
C LEU A 282 -34.03 5.67 -19.46
N ASP A 283 -33.49 5.10 -18.38
CA ASP A 283 -32.05 5.01 -18.16
C ASP A 283 -31.33 4.33 -19.33
N LEU A 284 -31.83 3.18 -19.78
CA LEU A 284 -31.28 2.47 -20.94
C LEU A 284 -31.35 3.28 -22.23
N VAL A 285 -32.47 3.98 -22.47
CA VAL A 285 -32.64 4.85 -23.65
C VAL A 285 -31.70 6.04 -23.60
N VAL A 286 -31.50 6.66 -22.43
CA VAL A 286 -30.58 7.79 -22.23
C VAL A 286 -29.13 7.37 -22.43
N ARG A 287 -28.75 6.17 -21.97
CA ARG A 287 -27.38 5.63 -22.16
C ARG A 287 -27.10 5.18 -23.59
N GLY A 288 -28.13 4.94 -24.40
CA GLY A 288 -28.03 4.85 -25.87
C GLY A 288 -26.94 3.90 -26.36
N SER A 289 -25.96 4.44 -27.10
CA SER A 289 -24.87 3.71 -27.77
C SER A 289 -23.82 3.12 -26.82
N ALA A 290 -23.84 3.47 -25.52
CA ALA A 290 -22.93 2.92 -24.53
C ALA A 290 -23.36 1.54 -23.99
N VAL A 291 -24.54 1.04 -24.38
CA VAL A 291 -25.07 -0.26 -23.96
C VAL A 291 -24.82 -1.29 -25.06
N GLN A 292 -23.96 -2.26 -24.78
CA GLN A 292 -23.60 -3.34 -25.69
C GLN A 292 -24.60 -4.50 -25.55
N PHE A 293 -25.60 -4.55 -26.43
CA PHE A 293 -26.68 -5.55 -26.36
C PHE A 293 -26.31 -6.94 -26.93
N ILE A 294 -25.23 -7.04 -27.71
CA ILE A 294 -24.95 -8.21 -28.58
C ILE A 294 -23.71 -9.00 -28.13
N ASP A 295 -22.82 -8.41 -27.34
CA ASP A 295 -21.49 -8.96 -27.10
C ASP A 295 -21.51 -10.23 -26.23
N THR A 296 -22.56 -10.42 -25.42
CA THR A 296 -22.77 -11.60 -24.58
C THR A 296 -24.23 -12.09 -24.66
N PRO A 297 -24.55 -13.09 -25.51
CA PRO A 297 -25.92 -13.58 -25.70
C PRO A 297 -26.62 -14.03 -24.41
N GLY A 298 -25.86 -14.57 -23.44
CA GLY A 298 -26.38 -14.98 -22.14
C GLY A 298 -26.93 -13.81 -21.32
N HIS A 299 -26.27 -12.65 -21.35
CA HIS A 299 -26.68 -11.44 -20.64
C HIS A 299 -27.97 -10.89 -21.24
N MET A 300 -28.06 -10.84 -22.56
CA MET A 300 -29.29 -10.41 -23.23
C MET A 300 -30.49 -11.32 -22.92
N VAL A 301 -30.30 -12.65 -22.89
CA VAL A 301 -31.37 -13.59 -22.51
C VAL A 301 -31.80 -13.37 -21.06
N ALA A 302 -30.86 -13.27 -20.11
CA ALA A 302 -31.17 -13.03 -18.71
C ALA A 302 -31.91 -11.70 -18.51
N PHE A 303 -31.51 -10.65 -19.22
CA PHE A 303 -32.17 -9.35 -19.22
C PHE A 303 -33.59 -9.41 -19.80
N LEU A 304 -33.79 -10.09 -20.94
CA LEU A 304 -35.11 -10.25 -21.55
C LEU A 304 -36.05 -11.08 -20.68
N VAL A 305 -35.56 -12.12 -20.02
CA VAL A 305 -36.36 -12.90 -19.06
C VAL A 305 -36.78 -11.99 -17.89
N GLU A 306 -35.85 -11.21 -17.34
CA GLU A 306 -36.14 -10.24 -16.27
C GLU A 306 -37.19 -9.21 -16.69
N MET A 307 -37.08 -8.64 -17.90
CA MET A 307 -37.97 -7.57 -18.36
C MET A 307 -39.32 -8.10 -18.84
N ILE A 308 -39.36 -9.17 -19.62
CA ILE A 308 -40.60 -9.67 -20.22
C ILE A 308 -41.37 -10.51 -19.20
N LEU A 309 -40.77 -11.59 -18.71
CA LEU A 309 -41.45 -12.56 -17.86
C LEU A 309 -41.76 -11.99 -16.47
N CYS A 310 -40.84 -11.18 -15.95
CA CYS A 310 -40.85 -10.78 -14.56
C CYS A 310 -41.34 -9.34 -14.33
N LEU A 311 -41.45 -8.51 -15.37
CA LEU A 311 -41.96 -7.15 -15.27
C LEU A 311 -43.21 -6.92 -16.14
N VAL A 312 -43.15 -7.22 -17.45
CA VAL A 312 -44.28 -6.98 -18.37
C VAL A 312 -45.45 -7.95 -18.13
N VAL A 313 -45.20 -9.25 -18.03
CA VAL A 313 -46.25 -10.25 -17.80
C VAL A 313 -47.05 -9.97 -16.51
N PRO A 314 -46.45 -9.83 -15.32
CA PRO A 314 -47.22 -9.54 -14.11
C PRO A 314 -47.90 -8.17 -14.13
N PHE A 315 -47.30 -7.16 -14.78
CA PHE A 315 -47.96 -5.87 -15.01
C PHE A 315 -49.29 -6.07 -15.75
N VAL A 316 -49.27 -6.75 -16.90
CA VAL A 316 -50.44 -7.01 -17.73
C VAL A 316 -51.47 -7.87 -16.99
N LEU A 317 -51.05 -8.96 -16.33
CA LEU A 317 -51.95 -9.84 -15.57
C LEU A 317 -52.70 -9.06 -14.49
N LEU A 318 -52.00 -8.22 -13.73
CA LEU A 318 -52.59 -7.45 -12.64
C LEU A 318 -53.49 -6.30 -13.12
N LEU A 319 -53.55 -5.96 -14.41
CA LEU A 319 -54.55 -5.04 -14.97
C LEU A 319 -55.93 -5.69 -15.07
N PHE A 320 -56.00 -7.01 -15.22
CA PHE A 320 -57.25 -7.75 -15.33
C PHE A 320 -57.92 -7.93 -13.97
N LYS A 321 -59.18 -7.50 -13.87
CA LYS A 321 -60.00 -7.68 -12.66
C LYS A 321 -60.12 -9.16 -12.23
N PRO A 322 -60.36 -10.13 -13.13
CA PRO A 322 -60.44 -11.55 -12.75
C PRO A 322 -59.17 -12.11 -12.09
N VAL A 323 -58.00 -11.61 -12.47
CA VAL A 323 -56.71 -12.01 -11.87
C VAL A 323 -56.61 -11.51 -10.44
N ARG A 324 -56.96 -10.24 -10.19
CA ARG A 324 -56.88 -9.62 -8.86
C ARG A 324 -57.89 -10.21 -7.86
N GLU A 325 -59.00 -10.74 -8.33
CA GLU A 325 -60.06 -11.33 -7.49
C GLU A 325 -59.89 -12.85 -7.27
N SER A 326 -58.97 -13.49 -7.99
CA SER A 326 -58.67 -14.93 -7.85
C SER A 326 -57.43 -15.14 -6.99
N ALA A 327 -57.55 -15.84 -5.87
CA ALA A 327 -56.42 -16.12 -4.97
C ALA A 327 -55.27 -16.86 -5.66
N GLY A 328 -55.56 -17.80 -6.58
CA GLY A 328 -54.54 -18.55 -7.31
C GLY A 328 -53.77 -17.68 -8.31
N TRP A 329 -54.48 -16.93 -9.15
CA TRP A 329 -53.86 -16.04 -10.14
C TRP A 329 -53.15 -14.84 -9.50
N LEU A 330 -53.67 -14.34 -8.39
CA LEU A 330 -53.03 -13.28 -7.61
C LEU A 330 -51.73 -13.78 -6.97
N LEU A 331 -51.71 -14.99 -6.41
CA LEU A 331 -50.48 -15.62 -5.90
C LEU A 331 -49.46 -15.80 -7.03
N PHE A 332 -49.88 -16.35 -8.16
CA PHE A 332 -49.01 -16.54 -9.33
C PHE A 332 -48.41 -15.22 -9.83
N SER A 333 -49.23 -14.19 -9.99
CA SER A 333 -48.77 -12.87 -10.42
C SER A 333 -47.81 -12.24 -9.40
N SER A 334 -48.06 -12.43 -8.10
CA SER A 334 -47.17 -11.93 -7.04
C SER A 334 -45.83 -12.67 -7.04
N LEU A 335 -45.84 -13.99 -7.25
CA LEU A 335 -44.63 -14.81 -7.37
C LEU A 335 -43.78 -14.40 -8.59
N LEU A 336 -44.40 -14.01 -9.71
CA LEU A 336 -43.66 -13.48 -10.86
C LEU A 336 -42.93 -12.16 -10.54
N VAL A 337 -43.58 -11.24 -9.81
CA VAL A 337 -42.94 -9.99 -9.38
C VAL A 337 -41.81 -10.25 -8.39
N ILE A 338 -42.04 -11.16 -7.43
CA ILE A 338 -41.02 -11.57 -6.44
C ILE A 338 -39.83 -12.23 -7.14
N GLY A 339 -40.10 -13.20 -8.03
CA GLY A 339 -39.09 -13.85 -8.85
C GLY A 339 -38.34 -12.85 -9.73
N GLY A 340 -39.01 -11.80 -10.18
CA GLY A 340 -38.38 -10.71 -10.93
C GLY A 340 -37.36 -9.92 -10.15
N VAL A 341 -37.67 -9.58 -8.89
CA VAL A 341 -36.69 -8.90 -8.03
C VAL A 341 -35.56 -9.84 -7.63
N VAL A 342 -35.85 -11.12 -7.35
CA VAL A 342 -34.81 -12.12 -7.07
C VAL A 342 -33.87 -12.28 -8.27
N LEU A 343 -34.43 -12.46 -9.47
CA LEU A 343 -33.67 -12.56 -10.70
C LEU A 343 -32.89 -11.28 -10.97
N ASN A 344 -33.46 -10.10 -10.69
CA ASN A 344 -32.71 -8.85 -10.81
C ASN A 344 -31.48 -8.80 -9.88
N ARG A 345 -31.58 -9.25 -8.62
CA ARG A 345 -30.41 -9.26 -7.72
C ARG A 345 -29.38 -10.30 -8.14
N VAL A 346 -29.81 -11.49 -8.58
CA VAL A 346 -28.90 -12.49 -9.17
C VAL A 346 -28.23 -11.92 -10.41
N ASN A 347 -28.99 -11.25 -11.27
CA ASN A 347 -28.46 -10.64 -12.47
C ASN A 347 -27.44 -9.57 -12.13
N VAL A 348 -27.73 -8.67 -11.19
CA VAL A 348 -26.82 -7.56 -10.85
C VAL A 348 -25.56 -8.05 -10.11
N PHE A 349 -25.67 -9.01 -9.19
CA PHE A 349 -24.52 -9.44 -8.38
C PHE A 349 -23.71 -10.61 -8.96
N LEU A 350 -24.30 -11.43 -9.84
CA LEU A 350 -23.65 -12.64 -10.36
C LEU A 350 -23.58 -12.67 -11.89
N VAL A 351 -24.67 -12.38 -12.60
CA VAL A 351 -24.68 -12.50 -14.09
C VAL A 351 -23.99 -11.32 -14.75
N ALA A 352 -24.25 -10.11 -14.27
CA ALA A 352 -23.64 -8.89 -14.76
C ALA A 352 -22.23 -8.69 -14.24
N TYR A 353 -21.83 -9.43 -13.20
CA TYR A 353 -20.49 -9.31 -12.63
C TYR A 353 -19.48 -10.04 -13.52
N GLU A 354 -18.62 -9.26 -14.15
CA GLU A 354 -17.55 -9.72 -15.02
C GLU A 354 -16.22 -9.46 -14.29
N PRO A 355 -15.58 -10.50 -13.72
CA PRO A 355 -14.31 -10.30 -13.05
C PRO A 355 -13.25 -9.81 -14.05
N PRO A 356 -12.31 -8.97 -13.61
CA PRO A 356 -11.28 -8.41 -14.49
C PRO A 356 -10.38 -9.48 -15.13
N PHE A 357 -10.24 -10.65 -14.50
CA PHE A 357 -9.49 -11.81 -14.99
C PHE A 357 -10.45 -12.99 -15.28
N PRO A 358 -10.50 -13.51 -16.53
CA PRO A 358 -11.36 -14.64 -16.85
C PRO A 358 -10.88 -15.92 -16.14
N GLY A 359 -11.67 -16.39 -15.19
CA GLY A 359 -11.47 -17.67 -14.49
C GLY A 359 -12.51 -18.72 -14.88
N ARG A 360 -12.58 -19.80 -14.11
CA ARG A 360 -13.73 -20.72 -14.21
C ARG A 360 -15.01 -19.98 -13.80
N GLY A 361 -16.05 -20.08 -14.63
CA GLY A 361 -17.35 -19.50 -14.32
C GLY A 361 -17.89 -20.01 -12.97
N TYR A 362 -18.51 -19.12 -12.21
CA TYR A 362 -19.07 -19.45 -10.91
C TYR A 362 -20.40 -20.20 -11.05
N PHE A 363 -20.52 -21.32 -10.35
CA PHE A 363 -21.80 -21.99 -10.11
C PHE A 363 -21.85 -22.43 -8.64
N PRO A 364 -22.95 -22.13 -7.92
CA PRO A 364 -23.02 -22.38 -6.49
C PRO A 364 -22.83 -23.86 -6.15
N SER A 365 -22.09 -24.12 -5.09
CA SER A 365 -21.91 -25.47 -4.57
C SER A 365 -23.23 -26.01 -3.97
N VAL A 366 -23.27 -27.34 -3.76
CA VAL A 366 -24.37 -27.97 -3.01
C VAL A 366 -24.46 -27.41 -1.58
N GLY A 367 -23.32 -27.07 -0.98
CA GLY A 367 -23.24 -26.48 0.35
C GLY A 367 -23.87 -25.09 0.39
N GLU A 368 -23.57 -24.24 -0.58
CA GLU A 368 -24.15 -22.89 -0.69
C GLU A 368 -25.68 -22.96 -0.80
N ILE A 369 -26.18 -23.81 -1.71
CA ILE A 369 -27.62 -24.02 -1.92
C ILE A 369 -28.29 -24.56 -0.65
N ALA A 370 -27.67 -25.54 0.01
CA ALA A 370 -28.21 -26.14 1.23
C ALA A 370 -28.32 -25.13 2.38
N VAL A 371 -27.32 -24.25 2.55
CA VAL A 371 -27.35 -23.19 3.56
C VAL A 371 -28.46 -22.18 3.28
N THR A 372 -28.55 -21.64 2.05
CA THR A 372 -29.61 -20.70 1.65
C THR A 372 -31.01 -21.31 1.85
N LEU A 373 -31.23 -22.55 1.38
CA LEU A 373 -32.51 -23.25 1.60
C LEU A 373 -32.79 -23.51 3.09
N GLY A 374 -31.74 -23.81 3.87
CA GLY A 374 -31.81 -23.97 5.32
C GLY A 374 -32.21 -22.69 6.04
N LEU A 375 -31.67 -21.54 5.63
CA LEU A 375 -32.03 -20.22 6.15
C LEU A 375 -33.51 -19.90 5.86
N VAL A 376 -33.95 -20.05 4.61
CA VAL A 376 -35.36 -19.84 4.22
C VAL A 376 -36.29 -20.78 5.00
N ALA A 377 -35.94 -22.07 5.11
CA ALA A 377 -36.72 -23.03 5.88
C ALA A 377 -36.79 -22.64 7.37
N THR A 378 -35.71 -22.12 7.93
CA THR A 378 -35.67 -21.62 9.31
C THR A 378 -36.56 -20.40 9.50
N ILE A 379 -36.52 -19.44 8.57
CA ILE A 379 -37.42 -18.26 8.60
C ILE A 379 -38.88 -18.72 8.58
N MET A 380 -39.26 -19.62 7.68
CA MET A 380 -40.63 -20.14 7.58
C MET A 380 -41.05 -20.89 8.85
N PHE A 381 -40.15 -21.71 9.42
CA PHE A 381 -40.38 -22.42 10.66
C PHE A 381 -40.58 -21.46 11.83
N LEU A 382 -39.69 -20.47 12.00
CA LEU A 382 -39.78 -19.47 13.05
C LEU A 382 -41.02 -18.60 12.90
N TYR A 383 -41.38 -18.19 11.67
CA TYR A 383 -42.61 -17.48 11.39
C TYR A 383 -43.83 -18.27 11.90
N ARG A 384 -43.88 -19.58 11.63
CA ARG A 384 -44.91 -20.47 12.19
C ARG A 384 -44.84 -20.52 13.71
N VAL A 385 -43.66 -20.64 14.32
CA VAL A 385 -43.49 -20.59 15.79
C VAL A 385 -44.09 -19.30 16.35
N PHE A 386 -43.75 -18.14 15.80
CA PHE A 386 -44.20 -16.86 16.29
C PHE A 386 -45.72 -16.66 16.17
N ILE A 387 -46.36 -17.13 15.09
CA ILE A 387 -47.81 -17.05 14.94
C ILE A 387 -48.58 -17.94 15.95
N PHE A 388 -48.01 -19.09 16.32
CA PHE A 388 -48.58 -19.96 17.34
C PHE A 388 -48.33 -19.44 18.76
N LEU A 389 -47.20 -18.78 19.00
CA LEU A 389 -46.82 -18.29 20.32
C LEU A 389 -47.39 -16.91 20.66
N PHE A 390 -47.58 -16.04 19.67
CA PHE A 390 -47.93 -14.62 19.84
C PHE A 390 -49.13 -14.20 18.97
N PRO A 391 -49.87 -13.15 19.38
CA PRO A 391 -51.07 -12.69 18.68
C PRO A 391 -50.73 -11.82 17.45
N ILE A 392 -50.27 -12.47 16.39
CA ILE A 392 -49.77 -11.80 15.17
C ILE A 392 -50.85 -11.68 14.10
N MET A 393 -51.66 -12.73 13.89
CA MET A 393 -52.72 -12.73 12.89
C MET A 393 -54.09 -12.28 13.47
N PRO A 394 -54.95 -11.64 12.65
CA PRO A 394 -56.31 -11.26 13.04
C PRO A 394 -57.23 -12.47 13.29
N LYS A 395 -58.32 -12.25 14.04
CA LYS A 395 -59.31 -13.27 14.44
C LYS A 395 -60.09 -13.80 13.24
N HIS A 396 -60.30 -15.12 13.17
CA HIS A 396 -61.26 -15.72 12.23
C HIS A 396 -62.68 -15.53 12.79
N GLU A 397 -63.49 -14.67 12.17
CA GLU A 397 -64.91 -14.55 12.49
C GLU A 397 -65.72 -15.22 11.39
N THR A 398 -66.40 -16.31 11.75
CA THR A 398 -67.40 -16.97 10.92
C THR A 398 -68.58 -16.01 10.71
N SER A 399 -68.76 -15.56 9.47
CA SER A 399 -69.98 -15.02 8.86
C SER A 399 -71.06 -14.46 9.81
N GLY A 400 -71.05 -13.13 10.02
CA GLY A 400 -72.15 -12.35 10.60
C GLY A 400 -72.04 -10.87 10.18
N PRO A 401 -73.16 -10.12 10.07
CA PRO A 401 -73.17 -8.80 9.45
C PRO A 401 -72.38 -7.77 10.26
N LYS A 402 -71.42 -7.11 9.61
CA LYS A 402 -70.48 -6.13 10.18
C LYS A 402 -71.21 -4.85 10.63
N PRO A 403 -71.08 -4.40 11.89
CA PRO A 403 -71.15 -2.98 12.21
C PRO A 403 -69.75 -2.37 12.03
N LEU A 404 -69.64 -1.41 11.11
CA LEU A 404 -68.51 -0.47 11.05
C LEU A 404 -68.50 0.36 12.34
N ARG A 405 -67.73 -0.06 13.35
CA ARG A 405 -67.38 0.78 14.50
C ARG A 405 -65.89 0.75 14.73
N SER A 406 -65.26 1.91 14.58
CA SER A 406 -63.90 2.20 15.04
C SER A 406 -63.81 2.04 16.56
N PRO A 407 -62.78 1.35 17.10
CA PRO A 407 -62.43 1.53 18.49
C PRO A 407 -60.97 2.02 18.67
N ALA A 408 -60.90 3.25 19.18
CA ALA A 408 -60.01 3.74 20.24
C ALA A 408 -58.49 3.93 19.97
N THR A 409 -58.17 5.21 19.74
CA THR A 409 -57.05 5.98 20.35
C THR A 409 -55.65 5.44 20.17
N TYR A 410 -55.16 5.55 18.94
CA TYR A 410 -53.90 6.25 18.73
C TYR A 410 -54.28 7.65 18.26
N THR A 411 -53.82 8.71 18.93
CA THR A 411 -54.01 10.07 18.44
C THR A 411 -53.20 10.18 17.16
N PRO A 412 -53.80 10.29 15.96
CA PRO A 412 -53.01 10.58 14.78
C PRO A 412 -52.27 11.89 15.05
N LEU A 413 -51.01 11.98 14.63
CA LEU A 413 -50.30 13.26 14.59
C LEU A 413 -51.23 14.29 13.94
N GLN A 414 -51.39 15.47 14.56
CA GLN A 414 -52.22 16.53 13.99
C GLN A 414 -51.86 16.72 12.51
N PRO A 415 -52.81 16.98 11.60
CA PRO A 415 -52.54 17.02 10.15
C PRO A 415 -51.34 17.92 9.80
N LYS A 416 -51.20 19.06 10.50
CA LYS A 416 -50.05 19.96 10.33
C LYS A 416 -48.72 19.34 10.78
N THR A 417 -48.67 18.69 11.94
CA THR A 417 -47.43 18.03 12.41
C THR A 417 -47.08 16.82 11.55
N ALA A 418 -48.06 16.04 11.10
CA ALA A 418 -47.84 14.96 10.16
C ALA A 418 -47.27 15.45 8.82
N TRP A 419 -47.79 16.57 8.27
CA TRP A 419 -47.27 17.16 7.04
C TRP A 419 -45.88 17.80 7.21
N THR A 420 -45.58 18.44 8.35
CA THR A 420 -44.22 18.93 8.62
C THR A 420 -43.23 17.78 8.76
N PHE A 421 -43.58 16.69 9.46
CA PHE A 421 -42.73 15.51 9.56
C PHE A 421 -42.51 14.85 8.19
N ARG A 422 -43.55 14.76 7.33
CA ARG A 422 -43.41 14.28 5.95
C ARG A 422 -42.49 15.18 5.12
N GLY A 423 -42.66 16.50 5.21
CA GLY A 423 -41.81 17.45 4.50
C GLY A 423 -40.34 17.37 4.93
N VAL A 424 -40.08 17.24 6.24
CA VAL A 424 -38.73 17.05 6.78
C VAL A 424 -38.14 15.71 6.34
N ALA A 425 -38.90 14.62 6.40
CA ALA A 425 -38.42 13.31 5.95
C ALA A 425 -38.09 13.29 4.45
N ILE A 426 -38.97 13.87 3.61
CA ILE A 426 -38.72 14.00 2.16
C ILE A 426 -37.50 14.89 1.90
N GLY A 427 -37.39 16.03 2.60
CA GLY A 427 -36.25 16.93 2.48
C GLY A 427 -34.92 16.27 2.88
N LEU A 428 -34.90 15.54 3.99
CA LEU A 428 -33.72 14.78 4.43
C LEU A 428 -33.36 13.64 3.47
N LEU A 429 -34.36 12.94 2.92
CA LEU A 429 -34.13 11.87 1.94
C LEU A 429 -33.60 12.39 0.61
N LEU A 430 -34.14 13.52 0.11
CA LEU A 430 -33.64 14.17 -1.10
C LEU A 430 -32.24 14.74 -0.88
N LEU A 431 -32.01 15.42 0.24
CA LEU A 431 -30.70 15.93 0.62
C LEU A 431 -29.68 14.79 0.71
N PHE A 432 -30.02 13.69 1.40
CA PHE A 432 -29.18 12.51 1.49
C PHE A 432 -28.89 11.92 0.12
N SER A 433 -29.91 11.67 -0.71
CA SER A 433 -29.73 11.09 -2.05
C SER A 433 -28.84 11.96 -2.95
N VAL A 434 -28.96 13.29 -2.86
CA VAL A 434 -28.13 14.23 -3.62
C VAL A 434 -26.70 14.29 -3.07
N LEU A 435 -26.52 14.47 -1.75
CA LEU A 435 -25.19 14.47 -1.13
C LEU A 435 -24.45 13.16 -1.38
N TYR A 436 -25.17 12.05 -1.29
CA TYR A 436 -24.65 10.72 -1.54
C TYR A 436 -24.20 10.54 -2.99
N ALA A 437 -25.01 10.99 -3.95
CA ALA A 437 -24.63 10.99 -5.36
C ALA A 437 -23.38 11.84 -5.63
N PHE A 438 -23.18 12.96 -4.91
CA PHE A 438 -21.99 13.81 -5.01
C PHE A 438 -20.75 13.16 -4.36
N ILE A 439 -20.85 12.68 -3.12
CA ILE A 439 -19.72 12.07 -2.38
C ILE A 439 -19.20 10.82 -3.10
N HIS A 440 -20.08 10.03 -3.73
CA HIS A 440 -19.66 8.80 -4.40
C HIS A 440 -19.08 8.97 -5.80
N GLN A 441 -19.16 10.16 -6.41
CA GLN A 441 -18.40 10.42 -7.63
C GLN A 441 -16.89 10.30 -7.41
N GLU A 442 -16.40 10.66 -6.21
CA GLU A 442 -14.99 10.56 -5.87
C GLU A 442 -14.54 9.09 -5.73
N ALA A 443 -15.35 8.25 -5.08
CA ALA A 443 -15.11 6.80 -4.97
C ALA A 443 -15.16 6.09 -6.34
N VAL A 444 -16.14 6.42 -7.18
CA VAL A 444 -16.23 5.91 -8.55
C VAL A 444 -15.04 6.36 -9.39
N SER A 445 -14.59 7.61 -9.23
CA SER A 445 -13.39 8.10 -9.91
C SER A 445 -12.13 7.36 -9.44
N GLY A 446 -12.07 6.97 -8.15
CA GLY A 446 -11.00 6.15 -7.61
C GLY A 446 -10.96 4.74 -8.20
N ASP A 447 -12.11 4.10 -8.35
CA ASP A 447 -12.20 2.76 -8.93
C ASP A 447 -11.99 2.76 -10.47
N ILE A 448 -12.42 3.82 -11.16
CA ILE A 448 -12.08 4.03 -12.58
C ILE A 448 -10.58 4.24 -12.74
N ARG A 449 -9.92 5.03 -11.88
CA ARG A 449 -8.46 5.18 -11.92
C ARG A 449 -7.74 3.85 -11.64
N ALA A 450 -8.18 3.11 -10.62
CA ALA A 450 -7.63 1.80 -10.28
C ALA A 450 -7.86 0.77 -11.40
N THR A 451 -9.03 0.79 -12.05
CA THR A 451 -9.31 -0.14 -13.13
C THR A 451 -8.65 0.28 -14.43
N ASN A 452 -8.57 1.57 -14.77
CA ASN A 452 -7.79 2.01 -15.92
C ASN A 452 -6.32 1.63 -15.75
N TRP A 453 -5.81 1.62 -14.51
CA TRP A 453 -4.49 1.10 -14.15
C TRP A 453 -4.39 -0.44 -14.26
N VAL A 454 -5.47 -1.19 -14.03
CA VAL A 454 -5.55 -2.66 -14.24
C VAL A 454 -5.86 -3.05 -15.71
N GLU A 455 -6.56 -2.21 -16.47
CA GLU A 455 -6.91 -2.41 -17.88
C GLU A 455 -5.79 -1.95 -18.80
N SER A 456 -4.95 -0.98 -18.40
CA SER A 456 -3.63 -0.79 -19.01
C SER A 456 -2.70 -1.99 -18.83
N VAL A 457 -3.14 -2.98 -18.06
CA VAL A 457 -2.47 -4.25 -17.73
C VAL A 457 -3.27 -5.45 -18.29
N ARG A 458 -4.31 -5.25 -19.13
CA ARG A 458 -5.03 -6.39 -19.76
C ARG A 458 -4.26 -6.91 -21.00
N PRO A 459 -3.88 -8.21 -21.02
CA PRO A 459 -3.26 -8.84 -22.17
C PRO A 459 -4.31 -9.06 -23.27
N VAL A 460 -3.95 -8.79 -24.52
CA VAL A 460 -4.72 -9.23 -25.69
C VAL A 460 -4.76 -10.77 -25.67
N GLU A 461 -5.94 -11.38 -25.58
CA GLU A 461 -6.10 -12.80 -25.91
C GLU A 461 -6.02 -12.95 -27.44
N GLU A 462 -4.98 -13.62 -27.91
CA GLU A 462 -5.02 -14.32 -29.20
C GLU A 462 -4.64 -15.78 -28.94
N GLU A 463 -5.52 -16.69 -29.37
CA GLU A 463 -5.32 -18.13 -29.33
C GLU A 463 -4.01 -18.50 -30.03
N ALA A 464 -3.01 -18.96 -29.27
CA ALA A 464 -1.84 -19.64 -29.82
C ALA A 464 -2.25 -21.05 -30.31
N THR A 465 -2.97 -21.10 -31.43
CA THR A 465 -3.15 -22.32 -32.19
C THR A 465 -1.93 -22.53 -33.09
N GLY A 466 -1.06 -23.45 -32.70
CA GLY A 466 -0.13 -24.07 -33.64
C GLY A 466 1.25 -24.34 -33.08
N LEU A 467 1.44 -25.48 -32.40
CA LEU A 467 2.71 -26.18 -32.43
C LEU A 467 2.48 -27.69 -32.66
N ASN A 468 3.25 -28.24 -33.57
CA ASN A 468 3.09 -29.54 -34.21
C ASN A 468 3.54 -30.69 -33.28
N PRO A 469 2.71 -31.70 -32.97
CA PRO A 469 3.03 -32.77 -32.01
C PRO A 469 4.14 -33.77 -32.43
N ALA A 470 4.76 -33.58 -33.59
CA ALA A 470 5.48 -34.65 -34.28
C ALA A 470 6.96 -34.86 -33.87
N GLU A 471 7.58 -33.97 -33.08
CA GLU A 471 9.03 -34.08 -32.74
C GLU A 471 9.35 -34.49 -31.30
N HIS A 472 8.54 -35.38 -30.71
CA HIS A 472 8.75 -35.82 -29.31
C HIS A 472 8.75 -37.35 -29.14
N ALA A 473 9.29 -38.10 -30.11
CA ALA A 473 9.30 -39.56 -30.08
C ALA A 473 10.27 -40.17 -29.03
N GLY A 474 11.28 -39.42 -28.57
CA GLY A 474 12.33 -39.93 -27.67
C GLY A 474 12.13 -39.67 -26.17
N ARG A 475 11.07 -38.95 -25.75
CA ARG A 475 10.86 -38.58 -24.34
C ARG A 475 10.04 -39.64 -23.57
N PRO A 476 10.33 -39.92 -22.29
CA PRO A 476 9.40 -40.60 -21.40
C PRO A 476 8.11 -39.79 -21.23
N GLU A 477 6.95 -40.45 -21.14
CA GLU A 477 5.63 -39.78 -21.19
C GLU A 477 5.36 -38.73 -20.09
N GLY A 478 6.08 -38.79 -18.97
CA GLY A 478 6.00 -37.79 -17.91
C GLY A 478 6.62 -36.44 -18.29
N TYR A 479 7.61 -36.43 -19.19
CA TYR A 479 8.38 -35.25 -19.58
C TYR A 479 7.90 -34.61 -20.89
N LYS A 480 6.88 -35.17 -21.55
CA LYS A 480 6.26 -34.56 -22.74
C LYS A 480 5.22 -33.49 -22.40
N ARG A 481 4.92 -33.29 -21.11
CA ARG A 481 3.76 -32.50 -20.63
C ARG A 481 4.12 -31.40 -19.65
N VAL A 482 5.38 -30.96 -19.64
CA VAL A 482 5.84 -29.90 -18.75
C VAL A 482 6.35 -28.75 -19.60
N TYR A 483 5.66 -27.62 -19.48
CA TYR A 483 6.04 -26.32 -19.98
C TYR A 483 5.64 -25.31 -18.90
N ILE A 484 6.52 -24.37 -18.54
CA ILE A 484 6.14 -23.20 -17.74
C ILE A 484 6.17 -21.93 -18.60
N LEU A 485 5.23 -21.07 -18.27
CA LEU A 485 4.65 -19.96 -19.01
C LEU A 485 5.66 -18.91 -19.50
N SER A 486 5.71 -18.71 -20.82
CA SER A 486 5.68 -17.34 -21.34
C SER A 486 4.31 -16.79 -20.99
N SER A 487 4.30 -15.75 -20.17
CA SER A 487 3.08 -15.01 -19.82
C SER A 487 3.14 -13.75 -20.65
N ARG A 488 2.21 -13.60 -21.61
CA ARG A 488 2.08 -12.38 -22.41
C ARG A 488 2.05 -11.12 -21.54
N LEU A 489 1.41 -11.19 -20.37
CA LEU A 489 1.39 -10.09 -19.41
C LEU A 489 2.78 -9.72 -18.86
N LEU A 490 3.57 -10.72 -18.43
CA LEU A 490 4.92 -10.48 -17.92
C LEU A 490 5.87 -10.10 -19.07
N ASP A 491 5.64 -10.64 -20.26
CA ASP A 491 6.40 -10.30 -21.46
C ASP A 491 6.10 -8.88 -21.98
N ASP A 492 4.85 -8.44 -21.87
CA ASP A 492 4.42 -7.08 -22.22
C ASP A 492 4.88 -6.07 -21.16
N LEU A 493 4.82 -6.41 -19.86
CA LEU A 493 5.26 -5.55 -18.75
C LEU A 493 6.79 -5.40 -18.68
N ASP A 494 7.56 -6.38 -19.13
CA ASP A 494 9.03 -6.33 -19.15
C ASP A 494 9.60 -5.20 -20.02
N ASN A 495 8.87 -4.81 -21.07
CA ASN A 495 9.25 -3.65 -21.87
C ASN A 495 9.03 -2.31 -21.14
N PHE A 496 8.43 -2.34 -19.94
CA PHE A 496 8.22 -1.17 -19.09
C PHE A 496 9.15 -1.14 -17.88
N TYR A 497 10.00 -2.14 -17.64
CA TYR A 497 10.77 -2.27 -16.41
C TYR A 497 12.17 -2.86 -16.68
N GLU A 498 13.19 -2.38 -15.99
CA GLU A 498 14.54 -2.91 -16.09
C GLU A 498 14.68 -4.27 -15.37
N PRO A 499 15.62 -5.14 -15.77
CA PRO A 499 15.86 -6.40 -15.08
C PRO A 499 16.28 -6.20 -13.62
N THR A 500 15.69 -7.01 -12.73
CA THR A 500 16.07 -7.03 -11.32
C THR A 500 17.52 -7.48 -11.17
N ARG A 501 18.23 -6.87 -10.21
CA ARG A 501 19.56 -7.32 -9.78
C ARG A 501 19.41 -8.20 -8.53
N PHE A 502 20.11 -9.33 -8.49
CA PHE A 502 19.99 -10.30 -7.41
C PHE A 502 21.36 -10.62 -6.79
N ASN A 503 21.38 -10.73 -5.46
CA ASN A 503 22.57 -11.05 -4.67
C ASN A 503 22.43 -12.45 -4.07
N HIS A 504 23.19 -13.41 -4.60
CA HIS A 504 23.08 -14.81 -4.16
C HIS A 504 23.62 -15.04 -2.75
N THR A 505 24.71 -14.35 -2.36
CA THR A 505 25.34 -14.53 -1.04
C THR A 505 24.41 -14.14 0.09
N THR A 506 23.74 -12.99 -0.01
CA THR A 506 22.77 -12.56 1.00
C THR A 506 21.66 -13.59 1.16
N HIS A 507 21.12 -14.10 0.05
CA HIS A 507 20.02 -15.05 0.10
C HIS A 507 20.46 -16.42 0.62
N ASP A 508 21.67 -16.89 0.32
CA ASP A 508 22.26 -18.12 0.89
C ASP A 508 22.36 -18.03 2.42
N GLU A 509 22.79 -16.89 2.95
CA GLU A 509 22.91 -16.67 4.40
C GLU A 509 21.53 -16.61 5.07
N TRP A 510 20.57 -15.91 4.47
CA TRP A 510 19.19 -15.82 4.97
C TRP A 510 18.46 -17.15 4.95
N THR A 511 18.71 -18.00 3.95
CA THR A 511 18.15 -19.35 3.91
C THR A 511 18.98 -20.37 4.70
N GLY A 512 20.08 -19.94 5.34
CA GLY A 512 20.95 -20.81 6.12
C GLY A 512 21.65 -21.89 5.29
N GLY A 513 21.93 -21.60 4.02
CA GLY A 513 22.51 -22.53 3.05
C GLY A 513 21.49 -23.38 2.29
N ASP A 514 20.20 -23.27 2.60
CA ASP A 514 19.13 -23.96 1.88
C ASP A 514 18.70 -23.14 0.67
N CYS A 515 19.35 -23.36 -0.47
CA CYS A 515 19.02 -22.66 -1.72
C CYS A 515 17.75 -23.24 -2.40
N ALA A 516 17.18 -24.32 -1.87
CA ALA A 516 16.01 -25.00 -2.45
C ALA A 516 14.73 -24.14 -2.58
N PRO A 517 14.46 -23.16 -1.70
CA PRO A 517 13.34 -22.22 -1.86
C PRO A 517 13.43 -21.38 -3.14
N CYS A 518 14.65 -21.08 -3.61
CA CYS A 518 14.91 -20.23 -4.78
C CYS A 518 15.35 -21.01 -6.04
N HIS A 519 15.83 -22.24 -5.90
CA HIS A 519 16.34 -23.08 -7.01
C HIS A 519 15.52 -24.36 -7.28
N HIS A 520 14.24 -24.36 -6.91
CA HIS A 520 13.26 -25.43 -7.13
C HIS A 520 13.49 -26.75 -6.35
N ARG A 521 12.54 -27.09 -5.47
CA ARG A 521 12.16 -28.45 -5.09
C ARG A 521 10.82 -28.77 -5.77
N PHE A 522 10.72 -29.50 -6.90
CA PHE A 522 9.45 -30.20 -7.22
C PHE A 522 9.57 -31.42 -8.13
N SER A 523 8.72 -32.40 -7.80
CA SER A 523 8.39 -33.65 -8.48
C SER A 523 7.48 -33.45 -9.70
N MET A 524 7.58 -34.34 -10.70
CA MET A 524 6.95 -34.26 -12.03
C MET A 524 5.88 -35.36 -12.30
N GLY A 525 5.36 -36.06 -11.28
CA GLY A 525 4.32 -37.07 -11.48
C GLY A 525 3.76 -37.68 -10.19
N GLY A 526 2.65 -38.42 -10.31
CA GLY A 526 1.98 -39.10 -9.18
C GLY A 526 2.77 -40.24 -8.53
N ASP A 527 3.87 -40.67 -9.16
CA ASP A 527 4.83 -41.65 -8.64
C ASP A 527 6.16 -41.00 -8.19
N ASP A 528 6.31 -39.69 -8.38
CA ASP A 528 7.51 -38.98 -7.97
C ASP A 528 7.45 -38.67 -6.47
N ARG A 529 8.57 -38.89 -5.79
CA ARG A 529 8.68 -38.77 -4.33
C ARG A 529 8.71 -37.30 -3.93
N ILE A 530 7.59 -36.79 -3.45
CA ILE A 530 7.46 -35.45 -2.86
C ILE A 530 8.20 -35.42 -1.52
N GLY A 531 9.04 -34.40 -1.30
CA GLY A 531 9.58 -34.08 0.03
C GLY A 531 10.85 -34.84 0.43
N ILE A 532 11.61 -35.34 -0.54
CA ILE A 532 12.98 -35.81 -0.29
C ILE A 532 13.81 -34.58 0.11
N ASP A 533 14.48 -34.72 1.25
CA ASP A 533 15.36 -33.70 1.79
C ASP A 533 16.52 -33.43 0.79
N LEU A 534 17.00 -32.19 0.68
CA LEU A 534 18.15 -31.88 -0.20
C LEU A 534 19.37 -32.76 0.15
N HIS A 535 19.48 -33.18 1.42
CA HIS A 535 20.48 -34.12 1.91
C HIS A 535 20.26 -35.54 1.36
N GLU A 536 19.00 -35.99 1.23
CA GLU A 536 18.66 -37.33 0.73
C GLU A 536 18.88 -37.46 -0.80
N PHE A 537 18.83 -36.34 -1.55
CA PHE A 537 19.21 -36.29 -2.97
C PHE A 537 20.75 -36.26 -3.17
N HIS A 538 21.48 -35.54 -2.31
CA HIS A 538 22.94 -35.48 -2.37
C HIS A 538 23.64 -36.73 -1.83
N ASP A 539 22.99 -37.50 -0.95
CA ASP A 539 23.48 -38.81 -0.50
C ASP A 539 23.60 -39.83 -1.66
N GLU A 540 22.88 -39.61 -2.77
CA GLU A 540 22.97 -40.44 -3.99
C GLU A 540 24.08 -40.00 -4.96
N MET A 541 24.72 -38.85 -4.70
CA MET A 541 25.86 -38.34 -5.47
C MET A 541 27.18 -38.70 -4.76
N GLU A 542 28.24 -39.06 -5.51
CA GLU A 542 29.56 -39.40 -4.96
C GLU A 542 30.30 -38.22 -4.25
N ILE A 543 29.60 -37.10 -4.01
CA ILE A 543 30.11 -35.90 -3.34
C ILE A 543 29.32 -35.70 -2.05
N HIS A 544 29.90 -36.10 -0.92
CA HIS A 544 29.26 -35.95 0.39
C HIS A 544 29.33 -34.50 0.88
N LEU A 545 28.17 -33.85 1.01
CA LEU A 545 28.04 -32.49 1.55
C LEU A 545 28.02 -32.49 3.08
N GLY A 546 28.77 -31.56 3.67
CA GLY A 546 28.78 -31.23 5.09
C GLY A 546 28.92 -29.72 5.36
N GLY A 547 28.62 -28.89 4.36
CA GLY A 547 28.66 -27.42 4.42
C GLY A 547 27.63 -26.80 3.46
N PRO A 548 27.36 -25.48 3.55
CA PRO A 548 26.43 -24.79 2.66
C PRO A 548 26.86 -24.89 1.19
N CYS A 549 25.90 -24.70 0.27
CA CYS A 549 26.09 -24.85 -1.18
C CYS A 549 27.31 -24.04 -1.70
N ALA A 550 27.62 -22.93 -1.04
CA ALA A 550 28.80 -22.08 -1.26
C ALA A 550 30.17 -22.75 -1.05
N SER A 551 30.22 -23.95 -0.48
CA SER A 551 31.47 -24.70 -0.28
C SER A 551 31.89 -25.55 -1.49
N CYS A 552 30.97 -25.83 -2.41
CA CYS A 552 31.23 -26.62 -3.64
C CYS A 552 30.98 -25.82 -4.92
N HIS A 553 30.19 -24.74 -4.85
CA HIS A 553 30.06 -23.74 -5.91
C HIS A 553 30.91 -22.52 -5.58
N ASP A 554 31.63 -21.97 -6.56
CA ASP A 554 32.38 -20.71 -6.41
C ASP A 554 31.41 -19.53 -6.28
N MET A 555 30.82 -19.39 -5.08
CA MET A 555 29.88 -18.32 -4.75
C MET A 555 30.59 -16.99 -4.41
N ASP A 556 31.90 -17.03 -4.11
CA ASP A 556 32.74 -15.83 -3.96
C ASP A 556 32.78 -15.00 -5.27
N SER A 557 32.47 -15.64 -6.40
CA SER A 557 32.34 -15.00 -7.71
C SER A 557 30.93 -14.47 -8.03
N ILE A 558 29.87 -14.92 -7.34
CA ILE A 558 28.47 -14.57 -7.64
C ILE A 558 28.03 -13.36 -6.82
N THR A 559 28.65 -12.27 -7.21
CA THR A 559 28.38 -10.88 -6.86
C THR A 559 27.01 -10.42 -7.36
N ILE A 560 26.59 -9.18 -7.07
CA ILE A 560 25.30 -8.65 -7.56
C ILE A 560 25.25 -8.80 -9.08
N GLN A 561 24.50 -9.79 -9.55
CA GLN A 561 24.39 -10.12 -10.96
C GLN A 561 23.01 -9.73 -11.46
N ARG A 562 22.97 -9.24 -12.69
CA ARG A 562 21.70 -9.14 -13.40
C ARG A 562 21.26 -10.55 -13.70
N CYS A 563 20.04 -10.87 -13.33
CA CYS A 563 19.64 -12.26 -13.29
C CYS A 563 19.41 -12.88 -14.68
N ASP A 564 19.33 -12.03 -15.71
CA ASP A 564 19.38 -12.39 -17.14
C ASP A 564 20.71 -13.05 -17.54
N SER A 565 21.77 -12.90 -16.74
CA SER A 565 23.06 -13.61 -16.94
C SER A 565 22.92 -15.14 -16.81
N CYS A 566 21.99 -15.60 -15.97
CA CYS A 566 21.77 -17.02 -15.68
C CYS A 566 20.41 -17.53 -16.20
N HIS A 567 19.43 -16.64 -16.39
CA HIS A 567 18.08 -16.93 -16.84
C HIS A 567 17.75 -16.18 -18.14
N TRP A 568 18.53 -16.41 -19.20
CA TRP A 568 18.50 -15.62 -20.44
C TRP A 568 17.25 -15.81 -21.32
N LEU A 569 16.72 -17.02 -21.48
CA LEU A 569 15.54 -17.31 -22.32
C LEU A 569 14.64 -18.38 -21.70
N ALA A 570 13.32 -18.19 -21.79
CA ALA A 570 12.36 -19.25 -21.49
C ALA A 570 12.36 -20.30 -22.62
N ASN A 571 12.42 -21.59 -22.30
CA ASN A 571 12.31 -22.70 -23.27
C ASN A 571 13.46 -22.84 -24.28
N GLU A 572 14.71 -22.91 -23.82
CA GLU A 572 15.81 -23.41 -24.66
C GLU A 572 15.54 -24.85 -25.15
N GLU A 573 15.93 -25.16 -26.39
CA GLU A 573 15.77 -26.48 -27.01
C GLU A 573 16.55 -27.58 -26.27
N ASP A 574 17.63 -27.17 -25.61
CA ASP A 574 18.64 -27.97 -24.94
C ASP A 574 18.47 -28.05 -23.41
N ASP A 575 17.72 -27.12 -22.78
CA ASP A 575 17.33 -27.22 -21.37
C ASP A 575 15.91 -26.64 -21.10
N PRO A 576 14.85 -27.37 -21.48
CA PRO A 576 13.46 -26.94 -21.28
C PRO A 576 13.00 -26.97 -19.81
N SER A 577 13.87 -27.33 -18.85
CA SER A 577 13.57 -27.31 -17.41
C SER A 577 13.91 -25.98 -16.74
N ARG A 578 14.74 -25.15 -17.40
CA ARG A 578 15.09 -23.81 -16.95
C ARG A 578 13.89 -22.87 -17.06
N LEU A 579 13.42 -22.37 -15.92
CA LEU A 579 12.41 -21.32 -15.89
C LEU A 579 12.90 -20.07 -16.62
N GLY A 580 12.03 -19.50 -17.45
CA GLY A 580 12.21 -18.15 -17.96
C GLY A 580 12.28 -17.13 -16.82
N LEU A 581 13.15 -16.13 -17.01
CA LEU A 581 13.49 -15.05 -16.08
C LEU A 581 12.30 -14.54 -15.23
N LYS A 582 11.14 -14.35 -15.85
CA LYS A 582 9.98 -13.66 -15.27
C LYS A 582 9.08 -14.56 -14.41
N GLY A 583 9.04 -15.85 -14.72
CA GLY A 583 8.24 -16.84 -13.99
C GLY A 583 8.90 -17.32 -12.71
N SER A 584 10.24 -17.26 -12.64
CA SER A 584 11.01 -17.60 -11.45
C SER A 584 10.89 -16.51 -10.37
N TYR A 585 11.02 -15.22 -10.71
CA TYR A 585 11.03 -14.13 -9.71
C TYR A 585 9.73 -13.97 -8.92
N HIS A 586 8.62 -13.71 -9.60
CA HIS A 586 7.39 -13.28 -8.91
C HIS A 586 6.77 -14.38 -8.06
N ARG A 587 7.02 -15.65 -8.36
CA ARG A 587 6.43 -16.78 -7.64
C ARG A 587 7.23 -17.18 -6.39
N GLN A 588 8.54 -16.98 -6.40
CA GLN A 588 9.43 -17.45 -5.32
C GLN A 588 9.88 -16.30 -4.42
N CYS A 589 10.20 -15.13 -4.99
CA CYS A 589 10.78 -14.02 -4.22
C CYS A 589 9.73 -13.24 -3.44
N ILE A 590 8.60 -12.87 -4.05
CA ILE A 590 7.57 -12.04 -3.37
C ILE A 590 7.01 -12.79 -2.15
N GLY A 591 6.61 -14.05 -2.31
CA GLY A 591 6.10 -14.85 -1.20
C GLY A 591 7.14 -15.04 -0.09
N CYS A 592 8.42 -15.26 -0.45
CA CYS A 592 9.49 -15.35 0.53
C CYS A 592 9.71 -14.01 1.26
N HIS A 593 9.74 -12.88 0.56
CA HIS A 593 9.87 -11.55 1.16
C HIS A 593 8.67 -11.18 2.05
N GLU A 594 7.46 -11.61 1.70
CA GLU A 594 6.25 -11.45 2.52
C GLU A 594 6.30 -12.31 3.80
N ASP A 595 6.89 -13.50 3.72
CA ASP A 595 6.95 -14.47 4.81
C ASP A 595 8.08 -14.20 5.82
N ILE A 596 9.10 -13.40 5.46
CA ILE A 596 10.21 -13.03 6.35
C ILE A 596 9.79 -11.81 7.21
N PRO A 597 9.56 -11.98 8.53
CA PRO A 597 9.24 -10.87 9.41
C PRO A 597 10.45 -9.93 9.51
N GLU A 598 10.21 -8.61 9.43
CA GLU A 598 11.24 -7.57 9.60
C GLU A 598 12.24 -7.40 8.44
N SER A 599 12.04 -8.06 7.27
CA SER A 599 12.85 -7.75 6.09
C SER A 599 12.41 -6.43 5.43
N ASP A 600 13.36 -5.56 5.08
CA ASP A 600 13.15 -4.38 4.22
C ASP A 600 13.02 -4.77 2.73
N ALA A 601 12.81 -6.05 2.43
CA ALA A 601 12.83 -6.58 1.08
C ALA A 601 11.57 -6.14 0.30
N PRO A 602 11.72 -5.77 -0.98
CA PRO A 602 10.59 -5.28 -1.77
C PRO A 602 9.60 -6.41 -2.08
N VAL A 603 8.32 -6.11 -1.89
CA VAL A 603 7.18 -7.00 -2.23
C VAL A 603 6.32 -6.43 -3.35
N ASP A 604 6.71 -5.29 -3.91
CA ASP A 604 6.01 -4.57 -4.97
C ASP A 604 6.85 -4.46 -6.24
N CYS A 605 6.19 -4.26 -7.38
CA CYS A 605 6.84 -4.26 -8.70
C CYS A 605 7.91 -3.17 -8.83
N ILE A 606 7.70 -1.96 -8.27
CA ILE A 606 8.64 -0.85 -8.39
C ILE A 606 9.82 -1.01 -7.41
N GLY A 607 9.57 -1.63 -6.26
CA GLY A 607 10.61 -2.04 -5.33
C GLY A 607 11.57 -3.08 -5.93
N CYS A 608 11.07 -3.95 -6.81
CA CYS A 608 11.87 -4.99 -7.49
C CYS A 608 12.43 -4.53 -8.85
N HIS A 609 11.74 -3.62 -9.54
CA HIS A 609 12.10 -3.15 -10.87
C HIS A 609 11.99 -1.63 -11.02
N HIS A 610 12.97 -1.01 -11.65
CA HIS A 610 12.85 0.37 -12.08
C HIS A 610 12.08 0.46 -13.40
N PRO A 611 11.10 1.36 -13.58
CA PRO A 611 10.45 1.54 -14.88
C PRO A 611 11.44 1.92 -15.98
N LEU A 612 11.34 1.29 -17.16
CA LEU A 612 12.02 1.74 -18.37
C LEU A 612 11.51 3.13 -18.73
N THR A 613 12.43 4.01 -19.11
CA THR A 613 12.07 5.34 -19.56
C THR A 613 11.44 5.23 -20.95
N PRO A 614 10.21 5.72 -21.18
CA PRO A 614 9.64 5.76 -22.52
C PRO A 614 10.45 6.69 -23.42
N ASP A 615 10.34 6.50 -24.74
CA ASP A 615 10.99 7.39 -25.70
C ASP A 615 10.32 8.77 -25.66
N HIS A 616 11.07 9.79 -25.24
CA HIS A 616 10.56 11.15 -25.11
C HIS A 616 10.60 11.92 -26.44
N GLY A 617 11.26 11.40 -27.48
CA GLY A 617 11.31 12.02 -28.81
C GLY A 617 9.93 12.23 -29.44
N ASP A 618 9.00 11.30 -29.20
CA ASP A 618 7.63 11.36 -29.72
C ASP A 618 6.64 12.00 -28.73
N LEU A 619 7.02 12.18 -27.46
CA LEU A 619 6.13 12.59 -26.38
C LEU A 619 6.30 14.06 -25.98
N VAL A 620 7.50 14.61 -26.18
CA VAL A 620 7.88 15.97 -25.76
C VAL A 620 7.87 16.91 -26.96
N ALA A 621 6.94 17.86 -26.94
CA ALA A 621 6.78 18.85 -28.01
C ALA A 621 7.57 20.14 -27.73
N VAL A 622 8.90 20.05 -27.72
CA VAL A 622 9.80 21.20 -27.51
C VAL A 622 10.52 21.56 -28.82
N ASP A 623 10.35 22.82 -29.24
CA ASP A 623 11.01 23.35 -30.44
C ASP A 623 12.50 23.64 -30.21
N LYS A 624 13.28 23.56 -31.29
CA LYS A 624 14.70 23.95 -31.26
C LYS A 624 14.85 25.43 -30.90
N GLY A 625 15.58 25.71 -29.81
CA GLY A 625 15.78 27.06 -29.29
C GLY A 625 14.83 27.47 -28.16
N ALA A 626 14.00 26.54 -27.67
CA ALA A 626 13.20 26.73 -26.46
C ALA A 626 14.08 27.03 -25.23
N GLY A 627 13.56 27.81 -24.29
CA GLY A 627 14.20 28.05 -22.99
C GLY A 627 14.05 26.87 -22.05
N VAL A 628 14.87 26.83 -20.99
CA VAL A 628 14.81 25.73 -20.00
C VAL A 628 13.46 25.70 -19.27
N GLU A 629 12.82 26.85 -19.04
CA GLU A 629 11.46 26.92 -18.47
C GLU A 629 10.38 26.36 -19.38
N ASP A 630 10.55 26.48 -20.70
CA ASP A 630 9.60 25.88 -21.67
C ASP A 630 9.69 24.36 -21.60
N VAL A 631 10.89 23.81 -21.46
CA VAL A 631 11.12 22.37 -21.28
C VAL A 631 10.46 21.88 -19.98
N VAL A 632 10.68 22.58 -18.87
CA VAL A 632 10.11 22.19 -17.56
C VAL A 632 8.58 22.22 -17.60
N ARG A 633 7.97 23.24 -18.21
CA ARG A 633 6.51 23.30 -18.38
C ARG A 633 5.98 22.12 -19.20
N GLU A 634 6.70 21.70 -20.24
CA GLU A 634 6.33 20.52 -21.03
C GLU A 634 6.46 19.23 -20.20
N CYS A 635 7.50 19.09 -19.38
CA CYS A 635 7.65 17.96 -18.46
C CYS A 635 6.51 17.89 -17.43
N ILE A 636 6.16 19.01 -16.80
CA ILE A 636 5.14 19.09 -15.75
C ILE A 636 3.75 18.67 -16.26
N ARG A 637 3.47 18.86 -17.55
CA ARG A 637 2.23 18.40 -18.19
C ARG A 637 1.94 16.91 -17.91
N CYS A 638 2.97 16.10 -17.78
CA CYS A 638 2.87 14.66 -17.47
C CYS A 638 3.43 14.29 -16.09
N HIS A 639 4.32 15.12 -15.52
CA HIS A 639 5.08 14.83 -14.30
C HIS A 639 4.81 15.82 -13.15
N GLU A 640 3.61 16.38 -13.06
CA GLU A 640 3.21 17.31 -11.98
C GLU A 640 3.48 16.73 -10.58
N THR A 641 3.16 15.46 -10.35
CA THR A 641 3.44 14.78 -9.07
C THR A 641 4.94 14.67 -8.79
N SER A 642 5.75 14.36 -9.80
CA SER A 642 7.21 14.28 -9.63
C SER A 642 7.82 15.64 -9.30
N ALA A 643 7.34 16.71 -9.93
CA ALA A 643 7.75 18.06 -9.61
C ALA A 643 7.35 18.42 -8.15
N ALA A 644 6.14 18.08 -7.72
CA ALA A 644 5.69 18.28 -6.34
C ALA A 644 6.54 17.50 -5.32
N ASP A 645 6.85 16.23 -5.61
CA ASP A 645 7.71 15.38 -4.80
C ASP A 645 9.12 15.99 -4.63
N ILE A 646 9.70 16.50 -5.73
CA ILE A 646 11.01 17.16 -5.71
C ILE A 646 11.00 18.37 -4.77
N LEU A 647 9.95 19.19 -4.77
CA LEU A 647 9.82 20.34 -3.89
C LEU A 647 9.79 19.98 -2.39
N GLU A 648 9.56 18.71 -2.05
CA GLU A 648 9.63 18.19 -0.67
C GLU A 648 10.98 17.56 -0.33
N SER A 649 11.87 17.37 -1.32
CA SER A 649 13.14 16.69 -1.13
C SER A 649 14.20 17.58 -0.48
N ALA A 650 15.20 16.95 0.13
CA ALA A 650 16.40 17.61 0.63
C ALA A 650 17.23 18.26 -0.48
N HIS A 651 17.19 17.72 -1.70
CA HIS A 651 17.92 18.27 -2.84
C HIS A 651 17.35 19.62 -3.28
N TRP A 652 16.03 19.81 -3.15
CA TRP A 652 15.37 21.10 -3.38
C TRP A 652 15.49 22.05 -2.19
N ASN A 653 15.19 21.56 -0.99
CA ASN A 653 15.12 22.45 0.17
C ASN A 653 16.50 22.84 0.71
N TRP A 654 17.53 22.03 0.42
CA TRP A 654 18.85 22.08 1.07
C TRP A 654 18.79 22.10 2.62
N SER A 655 17.63 21.75 3.18
CA SER A 655 17.30 21.69 4.59
C SER A 655 16.24 20.62 4.83
N GLY A 656 16.14 20.12 6.06
CA GLY A 656 15.19 19.08 6.39
C GLY A 656 15.53 18.38 7.70
N HIS A 657 14.87 17.24 7.93
CA HIS A 657 15.00 16.49 9.17
C HIS A 657 16.42 15.97 9.37
N SER A 658 16.97 16.22 10.57
CA SER A 658 18.39 15.99 10.90
C SER A 658 18.59 15.14 12.18
N PRO A 659 18.06 13.90 12.24
CA PRO A 659 18.02 13.10 13.47
C PRO A 659 19.40 12.71 14.04
N GLU A 660 20.48 12.88 13.26
CA GLU A 660 21.84 12.51 13.61
C GLU A 660 22.67 13.67 14.17
N VAL A 661 22.09 14.87 14.23
CA VAL A 661 22.79 16.06 14.71
C VAL A 661 22.42 16.29 16.16
N GLY A 662 23.42 16.14 17.04
CA GLY A 662 23.24 16.27 18.49
C GLY A 662 22.66 17.63 18.88
N GLY A 663 21.50 17.64 19.55
CA GLY A 663 20.76 18.84 19.95
C GLY A 663 19.76 19.37 18.91
N TYR A 664 19.66 18.72 17.74
CA TYR A 664 18.74 19.09 16.65
C TYR A 664 17.97 17.88 16.09
N GLU A 665 17.89 16.79 16.87
CA GLU A 665 17.37 15.49 16.42
C GLU A 665 15.92 15.57 15.93
N ASP A 666 15.10 16.42 16.56
CA ASP A 666 13.69 16.64 16.19
C ASP A 666 13.50 17.86 15.25
N SER A 667 14.59 18.50 14.80
CA SER A 667 14.52 19.72 14.00
C SER A 667 14.55 19.45 12.50
N ALA A 668 13.76 20.23 11.76
CA ALA A 668 13.85 20.36 10.31
C ALA A 668 14.50 21.69 9.87
N SER A 669 15.00 22.49 10.83
CA SER A 669 15.53 23.83 10.57
C SER A 669 16.97 23.84 10.08
N LEU A 670 17.67 22.71 10.12
CA LEU A 670 19.05 22.62 9.68
C LEU A 670 19.13 22.30 8.18
N GLY A 671 20.06 22.97 7.53
CA GLY A 671 20.36 22.82 6.12
C GLY A 671 21.78 23.23 5.77
N ILE A 672 22.21 22.94 4.54
CA ILE A 672 23.52 23.34 4.00
C ILE A 672 23.69 24.87 4.08
N ASN A 673 22.60 25.61 3.93
CA ASN A 673 22.54 27.07 4.06
C ASN A 673 22.70 27.60 5.48
N THR A 674 22.52 26.76 6.50
CA THR A 674 22.65 27.15 7.93
C THR A 674 23.99 26.76 8.54
N LEU A 675 24.78 25.91 7.87
CA LEU A 675 26.03 25.37 8.38
C LEU A 675 27.24 26.12 7.84
N VAL A 676 28.33 26.11 8.61
CA VAL A 676 29.64 26.58 8.17
C VAL A 676 30.52 25.40 7.77
N ASN A 677 31.20 25.53 6.62
CA ASN A 677 32.25 24.63 6.18
C ASN A 677 33.61 25.36 6.16
N ASN A 678 34.70 24.60 6.06
CA ASN A 678 36.05 25.17 5.96
C ASN A 678 36.62 25.13 4.54
N TYR A 679 35.76 25.07 3.52
CA TYR A 679 36.10 25.16 2.11
C TYR A 679 35.75 26.56 1.58
N MET A 680 34.46 26.82 1.35
CA MET A 680 33.91 28.09 0.85
C MET A 680 33.06 28.83 1.91
N PHE A 681 33.27 28.51 3.19
CA PHE A 681 32.59 29.11 4.35
C PHE A 681 31.11 28.75 4.45
N GLY A 682 30.24 29.35 3.62
CA GLY A 682 28.80 29.17 3.68
C GLY A 682 28.12 29.70 2.41
N THR A 683 26.90 29.23 2.15
CA THR A 683 26.20 29.55 0.89
C THR A 683 25.73 31.00 0.82
N GLY A 684 25.31 31.61 1.94
CA GLY A 684 24.63 32.92 2.02
C GLY A 684 24.96 33.94 0.90
N PRO A 685 26.06 34.69 1.00
CA PRO A 685 26.43 35.73 0.03
C PRO A 685 27.00 35.16 -1.28
N ASN A 686 27.14 33.84 -1.37
CA ASN A 686 27.72 33.10 -2.49
C ASN A 686 26.66 32.24 -3.22
N ALA A 687 25.37 32.49 -2.97
CA ALA A 687 24.27 31.62 -3.38
C ALA A 687 24.24 31.37 -4.90
N GLU A 688 24.55 32.38 -5.71
CA GLU A 688 24.58 32.27 -7.17
C GLU A 688 25.70 31.37 -7.71
N TYR A 689 26.82 31.29 -6.99
CA TYR A 689 27.87 30.32 -7.30
C TYR A 689 27.45 28.91 -6.89
N CYS A 690 26.88 28.77 -5.70
CA CYS A 690 26.41 27.48 -5.18
C CYS A 690 25.23 26.91 -5.98
N ALA A 691 24.40 27.77 -6.58
CA ALA A 691 23.21 27.38 -7.35
C ALA A 691 23.51 26.50 -8.56
N ALA A 692 24.76 26.49 -9.05
CA ALA A 692 25.20 25.56 -10.09
C ALA A 692 25.04 24.09 -9.68
N CYS A 693 25.07 23.79 -8.37
CA CYS A 693 24.83 22.46 -7.82
C CYS A 693 23.42 22.27 -7.23
N HIS A 694 22.55 23.30 -7.28
CA HIS A 694 21.16 23.20 -6.82
C HIS A 694 20.27 22.66 -7.93
N ILE A 695 19.23 21.88 -7.64
CA ILE A 695 18.33 21.28 -8.65
C ILE A 695 17.21 22.22 -9.10
N GLY A 696 17.48 23.53 -9.17
CA GLY A 696 16.50 24.54 -9.60
C GLY A 696 17.07 25.47 -10.66
N ILE A 697 16.18 26.25 -11.28
CA ILE A 697 16.47 27.26 -12.32
C ILE A 697 16.13 28.67 -11.80
N GLY A 698 16.97 29.66 -12.07
CA GLY A 698 16.77 31.07 -11.64
C GLY A 698 17.50 31.43 -10.34
N PRO A 699 17.38 32.64 -9.79
CA PRO A 699 18.11 33.02 -8.55
C PRO A 699 17.74 32.16 -7.34
N LEU A 700 18.68 31.87 -6.42
CA LEU A 700 18.38 31.04 -5.23
C LEU A 700 17.55 31.77 -4.18
N GLU A 701 17.70 33.09 -4.09
CA GLU A 701 16.96 33.93 -3.16
C GLU A 701 15.44 33.84 -3.40
N GLY A 702 14.67 33.47 -2.37
CA GLY A 702 13.21 33.35 -2.41
C GLY A 702 12.66 32.14 -3.18
N ARG A 703 13.49 31.41 -3.94
CA ARG A 703 13.03 30.30 -4.80
C ARG A 703 12.54 29.10 -3.99
N ILE A 704 13.26 28.75 -2.93
CA ILE A 704 12.90 27.61 -2.07
C ILE A 704 11.57 27.90 -1.36
N GLU A 705 11.34 29.14 -0.93
CA GLU A 705 10.12 29.58 -0.25
C GLU A 705 8.91 29.69 -1.19
N ASN A 706 9.14 30.11 -2.44
CA ASN A 706 8.08 30.24 -3.45
C ASN A 706 7.52 28.89 -3.89
N ARG A 707 8.32 27.81 -3.81
CA ARG A 707 7.93 26.42 -4.15
C ARG A 707 7.24 26.30 -5.51
N ASP A 708 7.74 27.04 -6.50
CA ASP A 708 7.20 27.02 -7.85
C ASP A 708 7.70 25.78 -8.61
N PRO A 709 6.84 24.83 -8.99
CA PRO A 709 7.24 23.64 -9.73
C PRO A 709 7.95 23.96 -11.05
N GLU A 710 7.63 25.10 -11.70
CA GLU A 710 8.24 25.49 -12.98
C GLU A 710 9.72 25.89 -12.84
N THR A 711 10.20 26.05 -11.60
CA THR A 711 11.61 26.37 -11.31
C THR A 711 12.45 25.13 -10.98
N VAL A 712 11.88 23.92 -11.06
CA VAL A 712 12.60 22.66 -10.89
C VAL A 712 13.47 22.36 -12.11
N ASP A 713 14.74 22.05 -11.90
CA ASP A 713 15.61 21.54 -12.97
C ASP A 713 15.48 20.01 -13.07
N CYS A 714 14.66 19.55 -14.02
CA CYS A 714 14.54 18.12 -14.31
C CYS A 714 15.79 17.56 -15.03
N LEU A 715 16.48 18.38 -15.82
CA LEU A 715 17.49 17.94 -16.79
C LEU A 715 18.85 17.66 -16.13
N ILE A 716 19.17 18.34 -15.03
CA ILE A 716 20.46 18.14 -14.32
C ILE A 716 20.67 16.68 -13.88
N CYS A 717 19.59 15.99 -13.51
CA CYS A 717 19.62 14.58 -13.12
C CYS A 717 19.30 13.62 -14.29
N HIS A 718 18.43 14.03 -15.21
CA HIS A 718 17.84 13.12 -16.21
C HIS A 718 18.42 13.21 -17.61
N ASP A 719 19.34 14.14 -17.89
CA ASP A 719 20.02 14.18 -19.20
C ASP A 719 20.83 12.88 -19.43
N THR A 720 20.59 12.20 -20.56
CA THR A 720 21.41 11.05 -20.99
C THR A 720 22.36 11.37 -22.15
N THR A 721 22.30 12.58 -22.70
CA THR A 721 23.18 13.02 -23.80
C THR A 721 24.59 13.36 -23.32
N GLY A 722 24.74 13.67 -22.02
CA GLY A 722 26.00 14.15 -21.44
C GLY A 722 26.31 15.61 -21.76
N THR A 723 25.36 16.35 -22.36
CA THR A 723 25.59 17.73 -22.83
C THR A 723 24.98 18.81 -21.93
N TYR A 724 24.01 18.45 -21.08
CA TYR A 724 23.39 19.41 -20.17
C TYR A 724 24.32 19.76 -19.02
N ILE A 725 24.68 21.04 -18.92
CA ILE A 725 25.59 21.60 -17.92
C ILE A 725 25.04 22.96 -17.47
N LYS A 726 25.04 23.20 -16.16
CA LYS A 726 24.68 24.50 -15.58
C LYS A 726 25.79 25.53 -15.69
N LYS A 727 25.40 26.77 -15.97
CA LYS A 727 26.24 27.97 -15.98
C LYS A 727 26.35 28.52 -14.56
N ILE A 728 27.57 28.86 -14.16
CA ILE A 728 27.85 29.41 -12.84
C ILE A 728 27.49 30.89 -12.79
N GLY A 729 26.92 31.33 -11.67
CA GLY A 729 26.58 32.74 -11.43
C GLY A 729 25.33 33.23 -12.16
N ASP A 730 24.54 32.30 -12.73
CA ASP A 730 23.28 32.59 -13.44
C ASP A 730 22.13 31.74 -12.87
N GLY A 731 22.06 31.58 -11.54
CA GLY A 731 20.96 30.89 -10.88
C GLY A 731 20.80 29.39 -11.20
N GLY A 732 21.81 28.74 -11.75
CA GLY A 732 21.68 27.36 -12.23
C GLY A 732 20.94 27.24 -13.56
N ARG A 733 20.93 28.27 -14.41
CA ARG A 733 20.53 28.13 -15.82
C ARG A 733 21.57 27.31 -16.59
N PRO A 734 21.19 26.62 -17.69
CA PRO A 734 22.16 25.92 -18.54
C PRO A 734 23.11 26.88 -19.26
N VAL A 735 24.28 26.36 -19.68
CA VAL A 735 25.23 27.11 -20.52
C VAL A 735 24.60 27.43 -21.89
N ASP A 736 24.95 28.59 -22.44
CA ASP A 736 24.49 29.03 -23.76
C ASP A 736 24.92 28.04 -24.85
N GLY A 737 23.99 27.66 -25.74
CA GLY A 737 24.27 26.77 -26.88
C GLY A 737 24.00 25.27 -26.64
N VAL A 738 23.55 24.87 -25.46
CA VAL A 738 23.01 23.51 -25.22
C VAL A 738 21.73 23.33 -26.04
N ASP A 739 21.62 22.23 -26.78
CA ASP A 739 20.40 21.88 -27.52
C ASP A 739 19.38 21.25 -26.56
N LEU A 740 18.63 22.12 -25.87
CA LEU A 740 17.67 21.70 -24.84
C LEU A 740 16.55 20.80 -25.38
N ALA A 741 16.19 20.92 -26.66
CA ALA A 741 15.22 20.02 -27.28
C ALA A 741 15.81 18.61 -27.41
N ALA A 742 17.05 18.49 -27.89
CA ALA A 742 17.73 17.19 -27.98
C ALA A 742 17.93 16.54 -26.60
N VAL A 743 18.25 17.33 -25.58
CA VAL A 743 18.33 16.86 -24.19
C VAL A 743 16.96 16.37 -23.71
N ALA A 744 15.90 17.16 -23.90
CA ALA A 744 14.54 16.83 -23.47
C ALA A 744 14.00 15.57 -24.16
N HIS A 745 14.33 15.34 -25.44
CA HIS A 745 13.98 14.12 -26.17
C HIS A 745 14.74 12.88 -25.69
N SER A 746 15.89 13.07 -25.03
CA SER A 746 16.77 11.99 -24.59
C SER A 746 16.80 11.85 -23.07
N VAL A 747 15.83 12.42 -22.33
CA VAL A 747 15.81 12.26 -20.87
C VAL A 747 15.64 10.79 -20.48
N GLY A 748 16.20 10.40 -19.34
CA GLY A 748 16.16 9.02 -18.87
C GLY A 748 16.60 8.84 -17.43
N ARG A 749 16.84 7.58 -17.05
CA ARG A 749 17.31 7.23 -15.70
C ARG A 749 18.66 7.93 -15.41
N PRO A 750 18.85 8.54 -14.22
CA PRO A 750 20.09 9.24 -13.90
C PRO A 750 21.32 8.32 -14.01
N SER A 751 22.36 8.80 -14.69
CA SER A 751 23.66 8.14 -14.74
C SER A 751 24.56 8.62 -13.59
N ARG A 752 25.65 7.89 -13.31
CA ARG A 752 26.66 8.32 -12.31
C ARG A 752 27.24 9.69 -12.64
N ASP A 753 27.43 10.00 -13.93
CA ASP A 753 27.88 11.32 -14.39
C ASP A 753 26.90 12.44 -13.99
N LYS A 754 25.59 12.18 -14.04
CA LYS A 754 24.58 13.19 -13.67
C LYS A 754 24.57 13.49 -12.18
N CYS A 755 24.66 12.48 -11.33
CA CYS A 755 24.93 12.70 -9.90
C CYS A 755 26.28 13.41 -9.70
N GLY A 756 27.29 12.96 -10.45
CA GLY A 756 28.65 13.47 -10.46
C GLY A 756 28.79 14.93 -10.85
N SER A 757 27.88 15.46 -11.66
CA SER A 757 27.88 16.87 -12.11
C SER A 757 27.96 17.87 -10.96
N CYS A 758 27.41 17.50 -9.80
CA CYS A 758 27.53 18.23 -8.54
C CYS A 758 28.48 17.53 -7.55
N HIS A 759 28.37 16.22 -7.40
CA HIS A 759 29.05 15.49 -6.31
C HIS A 759 30.55 15.30 -6.56
N PHE A 760 31.00 15.10 -7.81
CA PHE A 760 32.42 14.97 -8.15
C PHE A 760 33.15 16.31 -8.18
N TYR A 761 32.41 17.41 -8.29
CA TYR A 761 32.93 18.78 -8.45
C TYR A 761 32.50 19.71 -7.31
N SER A 762 32.04 19.18 -6.18
CA SER A 762 31.57 19.96 -5.04
C SER A 762 32.63 20.95 -4.56
N ASP A 763 32.30 22.24 -4.40
CA ASP A 763 33.23 23.37 -4.20
C ASP A 763 34.06 23.76 -5.46
N GLY A 764 33.58 23.42 -6.66
CA GLY A 764 34.06 23.99 -7.92
C GLY A 764 35.29 23.35 -8.54
N SER A 765 35.75 22.19 -8.04
CA SER A 765 36.85 21.44 -8.63
C SER A 765 36.67 19.94 -8.44
N ALA A 766 37.25 19.15 -9.35
CA ALA A 766 37.26 17.69 -9.28
C ALA A 766 37.84 17.19 -7.95
N ASN A 767 37.10 16.29 -7.29
CA ASN A 767 37.45 15.58 -6.06
C ASN A 767 37.93 16.46 -4.88
N ILE A 768 37.64 17.76 -4.87
CA ILE A 768 38.20 18.68 -3.86
C ILE A 768 37.64 18.41 -2.47
N LYS A 769 36.35 18.08 -2.35
CA LYS A 769 35.63 18.01 -1.06
C LYS A 769 35.57 16.61 -0.46
N HIS A 770 35.03 15.64 -1.18
CA HIS A 770 34.74 14.30 -0.65
C HIS A 770 36.00 13.43 -0.53
N GLY A 771 36.82 13.39 -1.58
CA GLY A 771 38.03 12.57 -1.63
C GLY A 771 37.79 11.16 -2.17
N ASP A 772 36.60 10.60 -1.96
CA ASP A 772 36.15 9.30 -2.48
C ASP A 772 35.12 9.41 -3.63
N LEU A 773 34.84 10.63 -4.12
CA LEU A 773 33.88 10.88 -5.19
C LEU A 773 34.57 11.63 -6.32
N GLU A 774 35.17 10.86 -7.22
CA GLU A 774 36.01 11.34 -8.31
C GLU A 774 35.28 11.36 -9.67
N PRO A 775 35.65 12.25 -10.61
CA PRO A 775 35.08 12.23 -11.96
C PRO A 775 35.20 10.89 -12.70
N VAL A 776 36.26 10.12 -12.43
CA VAL A 776 36.45 8.78 -13.01
C VAL A 776 35.34 7.80 -12.61
N LEU A 777 34.61 8.04 -11.52
CA LEU A 777 33.47 7.21 -11.10
C LEU A 777 32.23 7.33 -12.01
N ALA A 778 32.24 8.25 -12.99
CA ALA A 778 31.27 8.21 -14.08
C ALA A 778 31.35 6.88 -14.84
N ASP A 779 32.57 6.40 -15.10
CA ASP A 779 32.87 5.12 -15.78
C ASP A 779 34.19 4.52 -15.24
N PRO A 780 34.17 3.96 -14.01
CA PRO A 780 35.39 3.55 -13.33
C PRO A 780 35.85 2.16 -13.76
N PRO A 781 37.17 1.86 -13.71
CA PRO A 781 37.66 0.50 -13.91
C PRO A 781 37.24 -0.41 -12.75
N ASP A 782 37.22 -1.72 -13.02
CA ASP A 782 36.72 -2.77 -12.10
C ASP A 782 37.32 -2.75 -10.69
N ASP A 783 38.56 -2.30 -10.55
CA ASP A 783 39.34 -2.30 -9.31
C ASP A 783 39.40 -0.94 -8.60
N LEU A 784 38.90 0.12 -9.24
CA LEU A 784 38.73 1.41 -8.58
C LEU A 784 37.56 1.30 -7.60
N ASP A 785 36.35 1.03 -8.07
CA ASP A 785 35.23 0.75 -7.17
C ASP A 785 34.55 -0.54 -7.65
N VAL A 786 34.57 -1.58 -6.83
CA VAL A 786 33.98 -2.87 -7.25
C VAL A 786 32.48 -2.77 -7.52
N HIS A 787 31.77 -1.87 -6.84
CA HIS A 787 30.34 -1.69 -7.04
C HIS A 787 30.06 -0.94 -8.35
N MET A 788 30.70 0.20 -8.54
CA MET A 788 30.46 1.06 -9.71
C MET A 788 31.21 0.63 -10.96
N GLY A 789 32.40 0.05 -10.83
CA GLY A 789 33.23 -0.44 -11.94
C GLY A 789 32.85 -1.86 -12.30
N ARG A 790 33.19 -2.82 -11.43
CA ARG A 790 33.02 -4.25 -11.74
C ARG A 790 31.57 -4.69 -11.87
N TYR A 791 30.67 -4.20 -11.00
CA TYR A 791 29.24 -4.55 -11.04
C TYR A 791 28.36 -3.51 -11.75
N ASN A 792 28.97 -2.41 -12.20
CA ASN A 792 28.30 -1.33 -12.90
C ASN A 792 27.01 -0.87 -12.20
N LEU A 793 27.07 -0.70 -10.87
CA LEU A 793 25.96 -0.13 -10.11
C LEU A 793 25.83 1.37 -10.39
N LEU A 794 24.60 1.85 -10.44
CA LEU A 794 24.28 3.28 -10.46
C LEU A 794 24.18 3.80 -9.02
N CYS A 795 24.29 5.11 -8.82
CA CYS A 795 24.23 5.72 -7.49
C CYS A 795 22.94 5.30 -6.74
N GLN A 796 21.81 5.36 -7.44
CA GLN A 796 20.49 5.03 -6.92
C GLN A 796 20.24 3.53 -6.62
N ASP A 797 21.14 2.64 -7.06
CA ASP A 797 21.05 1.21 -6.69
C ASP A 797 21.41 1.03 -5.20
N CYS A 798 22.26 1.90 -4.64
CA CYS A 798 22.53 1.99 -3.20
C CYS A 798 21.71 3.12 -2.54
N HIS A 799 21.70 4.30 -3.17
CA HIS A 799 20.94 5.48 -2.76
C HIS A 799 19.47 5.37 -3.22
N THR A 800 18.77 4.36 -2.68
CA THR A 800 17.39 4.04 -3.04
C THR A 800 16.52 5.30 -3.00
N THR A 801 15.83 5.58 -4.10
CA THR A 801 15.05 6.81 -4.26
C THR A 801 13.57 6.49 -4.29
N ARG A 802 12.78 7.13 -3.43
CA ARG A 802 11.31 7.00 -3.42
C ARG A 802 10.70 8.39 -3.39
N GLN A 803 9.76 8.68 -4.30
CA GLN A 803 9.14 10.01 -4.41
C GLN A 803 10.20 11.13 -4.47
N HIS A 804 11.25 10.94 -5.29
CA HIS A 804 12.39 11.86 -5.43
C HIS A 804 13.18 12.19 -4.14
N LYS A 805 12.91 11.49 -3.03
CA LYS A 805 13.72 11.54 -1.80
C LYS A 805 14.81 10.48 -1.90
N ILE A 806 16.06 10.91 -1.83
CA ILE A 806 17.23 10.08 -2.14
C ILE A 806 17.87 9.64 -0.83
N ALA A 807 17.85 8.33 -0.54
CA ALA A 807 18.42 7.80 0.69
C ALA A 807 19.91 8.13 0.81
N GLY A 808 20.36 8.55 1.99
CA GLY A 808 21.75 8.90 2.24
C GLY A 808 21.88 9.78 3.48
N MET A 809 23.05 9.71 4.11
CA MET A 809 23.44 10.63 5.18
C MET A 809 24.84 11.16 4.89
N SER A 810 24.95 12.48 4.84
CA SER A 810 26.23 13.18 4.64
C SER A 810 26.76 13.67 5.98
N MET A 811 28.09 13.67 6.15
CA MET A 811 28.73 14.39 7.26
C MET A 811 28.69 15.91 7.08
N SER A 812 28.56 16.38 5.84
CA SER A 812 28.59 17.81 5.49
C SER A 812 27.20 18.44 5.29
N ALA A 813 26.16 17.64 5.08
CA ALA A 813 24.77 18.09 5.01
C ALA A 813 23.94 17.44 6.13
N PRO A 814 23.15 18.20 6.90
CA PRO A 814 22.48 17.71 8.11
C PRO A 814 21.26 16.82 7.82
N VAL A 815 20.68 16.95 6.63
CA VAL A 815 19.44 16.30 6.23
C VAL A 815 19.65 14.81 5.92
N VAL A 816 18.69 13.98 6.33
CA VAL A 816 18.68 12.54 6.05
C VAL A 816 17.33 12.10 5.49
N GLU A 817 17.35 11.52 4.29
CA GLU A 817 16.17 10.99 3.58
C GLU A 817 16.20 9.46 3.44
N GLY A 818 16.98 8.79 4.29
CA GLY A 818 17.18 7.34 4.32
C GLY A 818 18.62 6.98 4.64
N ARG A 819 18.90 5.68 4.84
CA ARG A 819 20.25 5.19 5.13
C ARG A 819 20.75 4.28 4.02
N VAL A 820 22.05 4.39 3.73
CA VAL A 820 22.79 3.45 2.90
C VAL A 820 23.72 2.67 3.83
N LEU A 821 23.58 1.34 3.86
CA LEU A 821 24.34 0.45 4.73
C LEU A 821 24.84 -0.73 3.92
N CYS A 822 26.07 -1.17 4.18
CA CYS A 822 26.63 -2.38 3.58
C CYS A 822 25.77 -3.61 3.89
N SER A 823 25.18 -3.65 5.10
CA SER A 823 24.32 -4.75 5.56
C SER A 823 23.01 -4.92 4.77
N ARG A 824 22.67 -3.97 3.88
CA ARG A 824 21.55 -4.16 2.94
C ARG A 824 21.87 -5.18 1.84
N CYS A 825 23.15 -5.37 1.51
CA CYS A 825 23.60 -6.28 0.44
C CYS A 825 24.64 -7.30 0.94
N HIS A 826 25.13 -7.18 2.16
CA HIS A 826 26.10 -8.10 2.77
C HIS A 826 25.54 -8.55 4.11
N SER A 827 25.81 -9.78 4.56
CA SER A 827 25.42 -10.15 5.93
C SER A 827 26.25 -9.43 6.99
N ASP A 828 25.83 -9.66 8.24
CA ASP A 828 26.62 -9.34 9.42
C ASP A 828 27.87 -10.23 9.60
N THR A 829 28.06 -11.27 8.76
CA THR A 829 29.24 -12.17 8.74
C THR A 829 29.75 -12.44 7.32
N PRO A 830 30.17 -11.41 6.57
CA PRO A 830 30.38 -11.48 5.13
C PRO A 830 31.69 -12.18 4.71
N HIS A 831 32.53 -12.61 5.65
CA HIS A 831 33.85 -13.19 5.34
C HIS A 831 33.83 -14.74 5.20
N GLY A 832 32.65 -15.35 5.22
CA GLY A 832 32.41 -16.77 4.93
C GLY A 832 32.73 -17.75 6.08
N ILE A 833 32.51 -19.05 5.84
CA ILE A 833 32.54 -20.13 6.86
C ILE A 833 33.92 -20.83 6.94
N GLY A 834 34.89 -20.38 6.14
CA GLY A 834 36.21 -20.99 5.98
C GLY A 834 37.21 -20.70 7.11
N GLY A 835 37.12 -21.46 8.20
CA GLY A 835 38.19 -21.53 9.22
C GLY A 835 38.19 -20.40 10.27
N GLU A 836 39.22 -20.37 11.12
CA GLU A 836 39.33 -19.42 12.24
C GLU A 836 39.57 -17.96 11.79
N TYR A 837 40.10 -17.76 10.58
CA TYR A 837 40.43 -16.44 10.04
C TYR A 837 39.18 -15.61 9.70
N SER A 838 38.24 -16.15 8.93
CA SER A 838 36.98 -15.49 8.60
C SER A 838 36.19 -15.10 9.85
N ARG A 839 36.12 -16.01 10.83
CA ARG A 839 35.48 -15.73 12.13
C ARG A 839 36.11 -14.56 12.88
N HIS A 840 37.44 -14.39 12.79
CA HIS A 840 38.09 -13.24 13.38
C HIS A 840 37.75 -11.95 12.64
N LEU A 841 37.69 -11.95 11.30
CA LEU A 841 37.27 -10.78 10.53
C LEU A 841 35.82 -10.36 10.86
N ASP A 842 34.91 -11.32 10.98
CA ASP A 842 33.52 -11.04 11.40
C ASP A 842 33.44 -10.47 12.83
N ASP A 843 34.26 -10.98 13.76
CA ASP A 843 34.35 -10.42 15.12
C ASP A 843 34.80 -8.94 15.11
N HIS A 844 35.55 -8.48 14.09
CA HIS A 844 35.94 -7.07 13.96
C HIS A 844 34.76 -6.15 13.64
N LEU A 845 33.69 -6.64 13.00
CA LEU A 845 32.53 -5.83 12.63
C LEU A 845 31.80 -5.22 13.84
N ARG A 846 32.04 -5.77 15.04
CA ARG A 846 31.56 -5.20 16.30
C ARG A 846 32.25 -3.89 16.68
N SER A 847 33.43 -3.62 16.15
CA SER A 847 34.28 -2.48 16.51
C SER A 847 34.78 -1.67 15.33
N ILE A 848 34.71 -2.19 14.10
CA ILE A 848 35.26 -1.58 12.89
C ILE A 848 34.19 -1.62 11.80
N SER A 849 33.97 -0.50 11.14
CA SER A 849 33.08 -0.41 9.98
C SER A 849 33.74 -1.00 8.72
N CYS A 850 32.93 -1.56 7.82
CA CYS A 850 33.40 -2.20 6.58
C CYS A 850 34.35 -1.29 5.78
N GLN A 851 34.04 0.00 5.73
CA GLN A 851 34.79 1.03 5.00
C GLN A 851 36.26 1.13 5.43
N VAL A 852 36.59 0.85 6.69
CA VAL A 852 37.97 0.90 7.18
C VAL A 852 38.86 -0.12 6.46
N CYS A 853 38.36 -1.34 6.30
CA CYS A 853 39.10 -2.44 5.68
C CYS A 853 39.02 -2.41 4.15
N HIS A 854 37.88 -1.99 3.62
CA HIS A 854 37.56 -2.09 2.20
C HIS A 854 37.82 -0.80 1.41
N ILE A 855 38.20 0.31 2.07
CA ILE A 855 38.60 1.56 1.41
C ILE A 855 39.98 2.00 1.98
N PRO A 856 41.06 1.30 1.60
CA PRO A 856 42.38 1.50 2.19
C PRO A 856 43.03 2.83 1.81
N ARG A 857 42.62 3.41 0.66
CA ARG A 857 43.04 4.70 0.12
C ARG A 857 41.90 5.32 -0.67
N ILE A 858 41.86 6.65 -0.73
CA ILE A 858 40.94 7.45 -1.56
C ILE A 858 41.77 8.44 -2.41
N ALA A 859 41.12 9.16 -3.33
CA ALA A 859 41.79 10.12 -4.20
C ALA A 859 42.90 9.45 -5.03
N ARG A 860 42.56 8.28 -5.60
CA ARG A 860 43.49 7.43 -6.33
C ARG A 860 43.76 7.96 -7.73
N GLU A 861 42.78 8.59 -8.39
CA GLU A 861 42.95 9.15 -9.74
C GLU A 861 43.15 10.67 -9.76
N SER A 862 42.44 11.38 -8.90
CA SER A 862 42.40 12.84 -8.79
C SER A 862 42.75 13.25 -7.37
N PRO A 863 43.68 14.21 -7.18
CA PRO A 863 44.05 14.66 -5.84
C PRO A 863 42.86 15.30 -5.12
N THR A 864 42.84 15.19 -3.80
CA THR A 864 41.87 15.86 -2.94
C THR A 864 42.54 16.88 -2.03
N ARG A 865 41.87 18.00 -1.76
CA ARG A 865 42.41 19.04 -0.86
C ARG A 865 42.25 18.61 0.58
N THR A 866 43.32 18.70 1.36
CA THR A 866 43.33 18.35 2.81
C THR A 866 43.62 19.55 3.69
N PHE A 867 44.17 20.63 3.13
CA PHE A 867 44.47 21.85 3.87
C PHE A 867 44.32 23.12 3.02
N ILE A 868 43.84 24.20 3.64
CA ILE A 868 43.85 25.56 3.09
C ILE A 868 44.18 26.61 4.18
N ASP A 869 45.09 27.54 3.88
CA ASP A 869 45.45 28.66 4.76
C ASP A 869 45.07 30.01 4.15
N TRP A 870 43.99 30.60 4.64
CA TRP A 870 43.48 31.88 4.14
C TRP A 870 44.30 33.10 4.59
N ARG A 871 45.28 32.95 5.50
CA ARG A 871 46.13 34.07 5.97
C ARG A 871 46.94 34.70 4.85
N GLN A 872 47.20 33.94 3.79
CA GLN A 872 47.98 34.38 2.64
C GLN A 872 47.11 34.59 1.40
N ALA A 873 45.78 34.56 1.52
CA ALA A 873 44.89 34.61 0.36
C ALA A 873 45.07 35.89 -0.48
N GLU A 874 45.35 37.03 0.15
CA GLU A 874 45.58 38.32 -0.53
C GLU A 874 46.94 38.42 -1.24
N SER A 875 47.84 37.43 -1.05
CA SER A 875 49.12 37.38 -1.76
C SER A 875 49.04 36.76 -3.16
N TYR A 876 47.87 36.24 -3.55
CA TYR A 876 47.57 35.66 -4.86
C TYR A 876 46.90 36.70 -5.78
N GLY A 877 46.88 36.43 -7.09
CA GLY A 877 46.28 37.31 -8.11
C GLY A 877 44.97 36.75 -8.69
N PRO A 878 44.32 37.52 -9.60
CA PRO A 878 43.07 37.13 -10.27
C PRO A 878 43.11 35.73 -10.86
N VAL A 879 42.07 34.96 -10.54
CA VAL A 879 41.97 33.56 -10.94
C VAL A 879 41.48 33.47 -12.39
N PRO A 880 42.19 32.78 -13.30
CA PRO A 880 41.68 32.48 -14.63
C PRO A 880 40.40 31.64 -14.54
N LEU A 881 39.41 31.92 -15.38
CA LEU A 881 38.21 31.12 -15.48
C LEU A 881 38.33 30.16 -16.67
N THR A 882 37.88 28.91 -16.49
CA THR A 882 37.64 27.94 -17.56
C THR A 882 36.50 28.42 -18.47
N ASP A 883 36.32 27.77 -19.61
CA ASP A 883 35.22 28.03 -20.56
C ASP A 883 33.80 27.86 -19.95
N ARG A 884 33.70 27.19 -18.79
CA ARG A 884 32.46 27.03 -18.01
C ARG A 884 32.24 28.13 -16.96
N GLY A 885 33.16 29.09 -16.86
CA GLY A 885 33.16 30.11 -15.80
C GLY A 885 33.66 29.61 -14.44
N LEU A 886 34.16 28.37 -14.36
CA LEU A 886 34.80 27.85 -13.14
C LEU A 886 36.19 28.47 -12.98
N PRO A 887 36.59 28.80 -11.75
CA PRO A 887 37.99 29.08 -11.45
C PRO A 887 38.92 27.92 -11.89
N ASP A 888 40.02 28.19 -12.62
CA ASP A 888 41.02 27.20 -13.06
C ASP A 888 41.99 26.86 -11.90
N TRP A 889 41.71 25.75 -11.19
CA TRP A 889 42.43 25.33 -9.97
C TRP A 889 43.78 24.69 -10.31
N PRO A 890 44.84 24.87 -9.48
CA PRO A 890 44.81 24.88 -8.02
C PRO A 890 45.38 26.12 -7.28
N GLU A 891 45.67 27.25 -7.94
CA GLU A 891 46.36 28.39 -7.28
C GLU A 891 45.44 29.62 -7.05
N GLN A 892 44.49 29.56 -6.10
CA GLN A 892 43.37 30.54 -6.10
C GLN A 892 43.09 31.34 -4.83
N ALA A 893 43.44 30.88 -3.63
CA ALA A 893 43.21 31.67 -2.41
C ALA A 893 43.97 31.10 -1.20
N GLY A 894 45.27 31.35 -1.11
CA GLY A 894 46.08 30.96 0.05
C GLY A 894 46.90 29.69 -0.19
N VAL A 895 47.55 29.21 0.87
CA VAL A 895 48.42 28.02 0.78
C VAL A 895 47.56 26.76 0.90
N GLU A 896 47.56 25.94 -0.15
CA GLU A 896 46.78 24.70 -0.20
C GLU A 896 47.66 23.45 -0.20
N THR A 897 47.14 22.37 0.39
CA THR A 897 47.75 21.04 0.29
C THR A 897 46.78 20.08 -0.39
N TRP A 898 47.26 19.46 -1.46
CA TRP A 898 46.54 18.46 -2.25
C TRP A 898 47.26 17.12 -2.14
N VAL A 899 46.49 16.05 -1.96
CA VAL A 899 47.02 14.70 -1.71
C VAL A 899 46.35 13.70 -2.65
N ARG A 900 47.15 12.80 -3.23
CA ARG A 900 46.68 11.57 -3.88
C ARG A 900 46.95 10.38 -2.98
N ASP A 901 46.23 9.29 -3.21
CA ASP A 901 46.42 8.02 -2.48
C ASP A 901 46.30 8.23 -0.95
N LEU A 902 45.34 9.06 -0.55
CA LEU A 902 45.17 9.48 0.83
C LEU A 902 44.66 8.30 1.67
N VAL A 903 45.40 7.97 2.73
CA VAL A 903 44.94 7.04 3.77
C VAL A 903 43.92 7.76 4.66
N PRO A 904 42.70 7.22 4.84
CA PRO A 904 41.69 7.84 5.70
C PRO A 904 42.14 7.97 7.17
N GLU A 905 41.66 9.00 7.87
CA GLU A 905 41.75 9.07 9.33
C GLU A 905 40.64 8.23 9.97
N TYR A 906 40.97 7.49 11.03
CA TYR A 906 40.02 6.61 11.72
C TYR A 906 39.57 7.20 13.07
N ARG A 907 38.26 7.17 13.32
CA ARG A 907 37.63 7.71 14.55
C ARG A 907 36.48 6.81 14.99
N TRP A 908 36.17 6.80 16.30
CA TRP A 908 34.91 6.23 16.77
C TRP A 908 33.74 7.06 16.24
N TYR A 909 32.73 6.37 15.74
CA TYR A 909 31.52 6.97 15.20
C TYR A 909 30.29 6.13 15.51
N ASP A 910 29.28 6.71 16.15
CA ASP A 910 28.02 6.05 16.50
C ASP A 910 26.84 6.41 15.57
N GLY A 911 27.13 7.09 14.46
CA GLY A 911 26.11 7.57 13.54
C GLY A 911 25.65 9.01 13.81
N THR A 912 26.08 9.62 14.93
CA THR A 912 25.71 11.00 15.29
C THR A 912 26.91 11.96 15.29
N ARG A 913 26.65 13.26 15.17
CA ARG A 913 27.70 14.29 15.13
C ARG A 913 27.27 15.61 15.75
N LYS A 914 28.27 16.42 16.15
CA LYS A 914 28.08 17.83 16.52
C LYS A 914 28.47 18.74 15.38
N VAL A 915 27.60 19.68 15.01
CA VAL A 915 27.85 20.62 13.91
C VAL A 915 28.01 22.06 14.43
N LYS A 916 28.69 22.91 13.66
CA LYS A 916 28.75 24.36 13.87
C LYS A 916 27.75 25.06 12.95
N VAL A 917 26.80 25.75 13.58
CA VAL A 917 25.77 26.56 12.91
C VAL A 917 26.26 28.00 12.80
N LEU A 918 25.77 28.71 11.78
CA LEU A 918 26.03 30.13 11.59
C LEU A 918 25.67 30.97 12.83
N GLY A 919 26.52 31.95 13.13
CA GLY A 919 26.36 32.84 14.28
C GLY A 919 26.82 32.27 15.63
N GLU A 920 27.20 30.99 15.72
CA GLU A 920 27.70 30.42 16.97
C GLU A 920 29.08 30.98 17.36
N THR A 921 29.24 31.29 18.65
CA THR A 921 30.52 31.72 19.22
C THR A 921 31.55 30.57 19.25
N ILE A 922 32.80 30.90 18.94
CA ILE A 922 33.96 29.99 18.97
C ILE A 922 35.01 30.42 20.00
N ASP A 923 35.90 29.48 20.38
CA ASP A 923 37.15 29.80 21.08
C ASP A 923 38.32 29.69 20.10
N PRO A 924 38.83 30.82 19.56
CA PRO A 924 39.86 30.82 18.52
C PRO A 924 41.24 30.32 19.01
N ARG A 925 41.41 30.13 20.32
CA ARG A 925 42.64 29.55 20.90
C ARG A 925 42.69 28.03 20.79
N LYS A 926 41.56 27.39 20.49
CA LYS A 926 41.44 25.95 20.30
C LYS A 926 41.06 25.67 18.85
N THR A 927 41.33 24.46 18.40
CA THR A 927 40.80 23.96 17.14
C THR A 927 39.27 23.90 17.20
N VAL A 928 38.61 24.50 16.22
CA VAL A 928 37.15 24.46 16.08
C VAL A 928 36.77 23.32 15.15
N TYR A 929 36.00 22.36 15.65
CA TYR A 929 35.46 21.28 14.83
C TYR A 929 34.11 21.69 14.27
N LEU A 930 33.95 21.62 12.94
CA LEU A 930 32.74 22.06 12.26
C LEU A 930 31.65 20.99 12.20
N ASN A 931 32.03 19.71 12.19
CA ASN A 931 31.11 18.56 12.12
C ASN A 931 31.73 17.31 12.80
N GLN A 932 32.01 17.41 14.09
CA GLN A 932 32.72 16.38 14.85
C GLN A 932 31.90 15.07 14.92
N PRO A 933 32.42 13.92 14.46
CA PRO A 933 31.79 12.62 14.70
C PRO A 933 31.78 12.31 16.20
N GLU A 934 30.66 11.82 16.70
CA GLU A 934 30.49 11.40 18.10
C GLU A 934 30.63 9.88 18.22
N GLY A 935 31.07 9.44 19.39
CA GLY A 935 31.31 8.03 19.68
C GLY A 935 32.60 7.84 20.46
N ASP A 936 32.64 6.79 21.27
CA ASP A 936 33.84 6.37 21.98
C ASP A 936 33.89 4.84 22.14
N LYS A 937 35.05 4.34 22.57
CA LYS A 937 35.31 2.91 22.79
C LYS A 937 34.34 2.24 23.77
N ARG A 938 33.65 2.98 24.64
CA ARG A 938 32.70 2.46 25.63
C ARG A 938 31.27 2.42 25.07
N ASN A 939 30.89 3.28 24.13
CA ASN A 939 29.56 3.30 23.51
C ASN A 939 29.33 2.11 22.55
N PRO A 940 28.57 1.05 22.92
CA PRO A 940 28.48 -0.20 22.16
C PRO A 940 27.98 -0.05 20.71
N GLY A 941 27.30 1.05 20.38
CA GLY A 941 26.88 1.36 19.01
C GLY A 941 27.94 2.08 18.15
N ALA A 942 29.05 2.52 18.75
CA ALA A 942 30.12 3.21 18.01
C ALA A 942 31.07 2.22 17.34
N LEU A 943 31.39 2.46 16.06
CA LEU A 943 32.38 1.72 15.27
C LEU A 943 33.54 2.63 14.88
N ILE A 944 34.75 2.08 14.76
CA ILE A 944 35.88 2.76 14.13
C ILE A 944 35.53 2.93 12.65
N SER A 945 35.48 4.18 12.20
CA SER A 945 35.01 4.57 10.87
C SER A 945 36.02 5.47 10.16
N ALA A 946 36.00 5.42 8.83
CA ALA A 946 36.93 6.12 7.94
C ALA A 946 36.44 7.52 7.57
N PHE A 947 37.31 8.51 7.71
CA PHE A 947 37.03 9.90 7.38
C PHE A 947 38.17 10.53 6.58
N LYS A 948 37.83 11.39 5.61
CA LYS A 948 38.74 12.43 5.15
C LYS A 948 38.66 13.60 6.11
N THR A 949 39.81 14.09 6.55
CA THR A 949 39.92 15.29 7.37
C THR A 949 40.42 16.46 6.55
N HIS A 950 39.64 17.54 6.49
CA HIS A 950 40.04 18.81 5.90
C HIS A 950 40.30 19.83 7.01
N ARG A 951 41.47 20.47 6.96
CA ARG A 951 41.93 21.44 7.95
C ARG A 951 42.03 22.81 7.31
N ALA A 952 41.67 23.86 8.04
CA ALA A 952 41.84 25.21 7.52
C ALA A 952 42.30 26.19 8.59
N MET A 953 42.88 27.29 8.12
CA MET A 953 43.01 28.51 8.89
C MET A 953 42.06 29.54 8.28
N GLN A 954 40.88 29.71 8.88
CA GLN A 954 39.80 30.54 8.33
C GLN A 954 39.58 31.83 9.13
N PRO A 955 39.15 32.92 8.48
CA PRO A 955 38.82 34.15 9.16
C PRO A 955 37.66 33.99 10.16
N TYR A 956 37.70 34.79 11.21
CA TYR A 956 36.64 34.93 12.21
C TYR A 956 36.60 36.37 12.74
N ASP A 957 35.46 36.82 13.26
CA ASP A 957 35.30 38.14 13.87
C ASP A 957 35.95 38.17 15.26
N THR A 958 36.89 39.09 15.49
CA THR A 958 37.68 39.10 16.74
C THR A 958 36.90 39.56 17.97
N GLU A 959 35.85 40.36 17.81
CA GLU A 959 35.04 40.86 18.93
C GLU A 959 33.86 39.91 19.22
N ASN A 960 33.08 39.58 18.17
CA ASN A 960 31.92 38.71 18.27
C ASN A 960 32.31 37.23 18.45
N LYS A 961 33.54 36.87 18.08
CA LYS A 961 34.09 35.51 18.12
C LYS A 961 33.22 34.53 17.35
N THR A 962 32.73 34.93 16.19
CA THR A 962 31.96 34.10 15.26
C THR A 962 32.77 33.86 14.00
N LEU A 963 32.59 32.71 13.35
CA LEU A 963 33.16 32.49 12.01
C LEU A 963 32.45 33.44 11.02
N VAL A 964 33.20 34.05 10.12
CA VAL A 964 32.67 34.96 9.11
C VAL A 964 32.41 34.25 7.80
N ILE A 965 31.48 34.77 6.99
CA ILE A 965 31.25 34.31 5.61
C ILE A 965 31.64 35.43 4.65
N PRO A 966 32.85 35.40 4.06
CA PRO A 966 33.23 36.33 3.02
C PRO A 966 32.41 36.11 1.74
N LYS A 967 32.12 37.20 1.03
CA LYS A 967 31.62 37.18 -0.34
C LYS A 967 32.77 36.86 -1.30
N LEU A 968 32.74 35.67 -1.91
CA LEU A 968 33.80 35.17 -2.79
C LEU A 968 33.50 35.52 -4.25
N TRP A 969 32.36 35.04 -4.77
CA TRP A 969 31.92 35.31 -6.13
C TRP A 969 31.42 36.75 -6.28
N GLY A 970 31.92 37.49 -7.26
CA GLY A 970 31.66 38.92 -7.37
C GLY A 970 32.31 39.77 -6.27
N GLY A 971 33.14 39.17 -5.41
CA GLY A 971 33.81 39.81 -4.27
C GLY A 971 35.29 39.46 -4.23
N PHE A 972 35.71 38.64 -3.26
CA PHE A 972 37.12 38.32 -3.01
C PHE A 972 37.88 37.85 -4.26
N TRP A 973 37.32 36.97 -5.10
CA TRP A 973 38.03 36.46 -6.28
C TRP A 973 38.21 37.49 -7.42
N GLN A 974 37.55 38.65 -7.33
CA GLN A 974 37.74 39.76 -8.27
C GLN A 974 38.60 40.87 -7.69
N HIS A 975 38.54 41.07 -6.37
CA HIS A 975 39.11 42.25 -5.71
C HIS A 975 40.29 41.96 -4.77
N PHE A 976 40.47 40.70 -4.34
CA PHE A 976 41.56 40.23 -3.47
C PHE A 976 41.71 41.03 -2.17
N ASN A 977 40.57 41.46 -1.62
CA ASN A 977 40.50 42.16 -0.34
C ASN A 977 39.55 41.41 0.59
N LEU A 978 40.13 40.73 1.59
CA LEU A 978 39.39 39.85 2.49
C LEU A 978 38.51 40.65 3.46
N GLU A 979 38.94 41.84 3.89
CA GLU A 979 38.15 42.70 4.79
C GLU A 979 36.86 43.19 4.11
N VAL A 980 36.94 43.63 2.86
CA VAL A 980 35.77 44.05 2.07
C VAL A 980 34.85 42.86 1.84
N ALA A 981 35.40 41.72 1.42
CA ALA A 981 34.63 40.50 1.21
C ALA A 981 33.90 40.03 2.48
N ILE A 982 34.55 40.08 3.64
CA ILE A 982 33.92 39.76 4.93
C ILE A 982 32.78 40.72 5.22
N ARG A 983 33.01 42.03 5.07
CA ARG A 983 32.00 43.03 5.38
C ARG A 983 30.74 42.87 4.53
N GLU A 984 30.91 42.76 3.22
CA GLU A 984 29.80 42.56 2.28
C GLU A 984 29.10 41.22 2.53
N GLY A 985 29.86 40.15 2.72
CA GLY A 985 29.29 38.82 2.93
C GLY A 985 28.52 38.68 4.25
N MET A 986 29.00 39.33 5.32
CA MET A 986 28.30 39.38 6.60
C MET A 986 27.03 40.25 6.52
N GLU A 987 27.09 41.40 5.85
CA GLU A 987 25.94 42.28 5.62
C GLU A 987 24.83 41.58 4.82
N GLU A 988 25.18 40.93 3.72
CA GLU A 988 24.23 40.15 2.88
C GLU A 988 23.66 38.93 3.62
N SER A 989 24.42 38.36 4.57
CA SER A 989 23.94 37.29 5.43
C SER A 989 23.13 37.77 6.64
N GLY A 990 22.92 39.09 6.78
CA GLY A 990 22.22 39.68 7.92
C GLY A 990 22.95 39.52 9.26
N MET A 991 24.28 39.36 9.24
CA MET A 991 25.11 39.16 10.42
C MET A 991 25.94 40.40 10.75
N GLU A 992 26.11 40.68 12.05
CA GLU A 992 26.96 41.79 12.50
C GLU A 992 28.45 41.47 12.31
N TYR A 993 29.20 42.44 11.78
CA TYR A 993 30.65 42.42 11.69
C TYR A 993 31.25 43.58 12.48
N SER A 994 32.19 43.30 13.38
CA SER A 994 32.84 44.29 14.24
C SER A 994 33.79 45.23 13.51
N GLY A 995 34.13 44.94 12.25
CA GLY A 995 35.17 45.65 11.50
C GLY A 995 36.59 45.13 11.76
N SER A 996 36.74 44.06 12.54
CA SER A 996 38.03 43.43 12.81
C SER A 996 37.94 41.90 12.67
N TYR A 997 38.96 41.29 12.05
CA TYR A 997 39.01 39.84 11.89
C TYR A 997 40.38 39.27 12.26
N GLY A 998 40.37 38.01 12.66
CA GLY A 998 41.55 37.18 12.90
C GLY A 998 41.39 35.84 12.21
N PHE A 999 42.27 34.88 12.48
CA PHE A 999 42.18 33.53 11.92
C PHE A 999 42.13 32.46 13.00
N ALA A 1000 41.29 31.45 12.79
CA ALA A 1000 41.12 30.32 13.68
C ALA A 1000 41.37 28.99 12.94
N ALA A 1001 41.98 28.03 13.64
CA ALA A 1001 42.19 26.69 13.13
C ALA A 1001 40.88 25.90 13.14
N THR A 1002 40.47 25.34 12.02
CA THR A 1002 39.23 24.58 11.89
C THR A 1002 39.43 23.22 11.26
N VAL A 1003 38.55 22.28 11.60
CA VAL A 1003 38.59 20.91 11.13
C VAL A 1003 37.20 20.46 10.73
N GLN A 1004 37.10 19.84 9.56
CA GLN A 1004 35.88 19.25 9.03
C GLN A 1004 36.17 17.82 8.58
N TYR A 1005 35.25 16.91 8.87
CA TYR A 1005 35.31 15.51 8.50
C TYR A 1005 34.33 15.21 7.38
N THR A 1006 34.75 14.41 6.41
CA THR A 1006 33.86 13.81 5.41
C THR A 1006 33.93 12.30 5.56
N GLY A 1007 32.77 11.64 5.68
CA GLY A 1007 32.70 10.18 5.72
C GLY A 1007 33.13 9.59 4.38
N ILE A 1008 33.84 8.47 4.43
CA ILE A 1008 34.34 7.76 3.25
C ILE A 1008 33.50 6.51 3.04
N HIS A 1009 32.91 6.38 1.85
CA HIS A 1009 31.90 5.35 1.56
C HIS A 1009 32.05 4.68 0.20
N HIS A 1010 32.78 5.31 -0.74
CA HIS A 1010 33.00 4.79 -2.09
C HIS A 1010 34.48 4.41 -2.29
N GLU A 1011 34.85 4.04 -3.52
CA GLU A 1011 36.20 3.60 -3.86
C GLU A 1011 36.54 2.23 -3.22
N ILE A 1012 35.54 1.35 -3.11
CA ILE A 1012 35.70 0.03 -2.48
C ILE A 1012 36.58 -0.87 -3.36
N VAL A 1013 37.67 -1.38 -2.79
CA VAL A 1013 38.64 -2.24 -3.49
C VAL A 1013 38.18 -3.70 -3.56
N PRO A 1014 38.71 -4.50 -4.51
CA PRO A 1014 38.54 -5.95 -4.50
C PRO A 1014 38.96 -6.59 -3.17
N ALA A 1015 38.28 -7.67 -2.76
CA ALA A 1015 38.51 -8.32 -1.46
C ALA A 1015 39.97 -8.72 -1.21
N LYS A 1016 40.71 -9.14 -2.25
CA LYS A 1016 42.14 -9.47 -2.20
C LYS A 1016 43.04 -8.27 -1.85
N ASP A 1017 42.56 -7.06 -2.08
CA ASP A 1017 43.27 -5.79 -1.89
C ASP A 1017 42.77 -5.05 -0.62
N ALA A 1018 41.84 -5.64 0.12
CA ALA A 1018 41.39 -5.13 1.42
C ALA A 1018 42.51 -5.24 2.47
N LEU A 1019 42.40 -4.48 3.57
CA LEU A 1019 43.41 -4.50 4.62
C LEU A 1019 43.56 -5.89 5.26
N GLY A 1020 44.80 -6.38 5.30
CA GLY A 1020 45.19 -7.56 6.06
C GLY A 1020 45.49 -7.25 7.52
N CYS A 1021 45.67 -8.29 8.35
CA CYS A 1021 45.87 -8.12 9.79
C CYS A 1021 47.09 -7.24 10.12
N GLN A 1022 48.19 -7.39 9.37
CA GLN A 1022 49.43 -6.66 9.61
C GLN A 1022 49.43 -5.23 9.05
N ASP A 1023 48.40 -4.83 8.32
CA ASP A 1023 48.24 -3.41 7.95
C ASP A 1023 47.86 -2.57 9.17
N CYS A 1024 47.19 -3.17 10.16
CA CYS A 1024 46.76 -2.50 11.39
C CYS A 1024 47.53 -2.98 12.63
N HIS A 1025 47.79 -4.28 12.75
CA HIS A 1025 48.40 -4.89 13.93
C HIS A 1025 49.88 -5.17 13.75
N ILE A 1026 50.63 -5.19 14.86
CA ILE A 1026 52.03 -5.58 14.79
C ILE A 1026 52.16 -7.08 14.49
N ALA A 1027 53.12 -7.46 13.66
CA ALA A 1027 53.29 -8.84 13.19
C ALA A 1027 53.38 -9.90 14.31
N THR A 1028 53.98 -9.55 15.46
CA THR A 1028 54.09 -10.44 16.62
C THR A 1028 52.79 -10.59 17.41
N ALA A 1029 51.84 -9.66 17.27
CA ALA A 1029 50.54 -9.73 17.93
C ALA A 1029 49.59 -10.70 17.23
N VAL A 1030 49.70 -10.80 15.90
CA VAL A 1030 48.83 -11.61 15.04
C VAL A 1030 49.46 -12.94 14.58
N ASP A 1031 50.49 -13.43 15.28
CA ASP A 1031 51.05 -14.76 15.02
C ASP A 1031 50.07 -15.85 15.52
N CYS A 1032 49.34 -16.48 14.60
CA CYS A 1032 48.36 -17.52 14.92
C CYS A 1032 48.97 -18.71 15.71
N ARG A 1033 50.30 -18.93 15.63
CA ARG A 1033 50.99 -19.98 16.41
C ARG A 1033 50.98 -19.69 17.91
N ARG A 1034 50.77 -18.43 18.31
CA ARG A 1034 50.65 -18.02 19.72
C ARG A 1034 49.42 -18.66 20.39
N CYS A 1035 48.31 -18.79 19.65
CA CYS A 1035 47.05 -19.34 20.16
C CYS A 1035 46.81 -20.80 19.71
N HIS A 1036 47.34 -21.21 18.56
CA HIS A 1036 47.12 -22.53 17.94
C HIS A 1036 48.39 -23.39 17.86
N SER A 1037 49.13 -23.50 18.97
CA SER A 1037 50.41 -24.23 19.04
C SER A 1037 50.32 -25.74 18.75
N SER A 1038 49.11 -26.32 18.74
CA SER A 1038 48.84 -27.75 18.50
C SER A 1038 48.62 -28.13 17.04
N ILE A 1039 48.43 -27.17 16.13
CA ILE A 1039 48.14 -27.44 14.71
C ILE A 1039 49.46 -27.62 13.95
N ARG A 1040 49.84 -28.87 13.64
CA ARG A 1040 50.99 -29.17 12.76
C ARG A 1040 50.51 -29.35 11.32
N GLY A 1041 51.15 -28.66 10.38
CA GLY A 1041 51.03 -28.94 8.93
C GLY A 1041 50.09 -28.04 8.14
N HIS A 1042 49.42 -27.06 8.75
CA HIS A 1042 48.77 -25.98 8.00
C HIS A 1042 49.79 -24.87 7.74
N GLU A 1043 50.28 -24.76 6.51
CA GLU A 1043 50.83 -23.50 6.04
C GLU A 1043 49.67 -22.49 6.01
N LEU A 1044 49.75 -21.48 6.88
CA LEU A 1044 48.85 -20.33 6.89
C LEU A 1044 49.18 -19.50 5.64
N ASN A 1045 48.70 -19.94 4.48
CA ASN A 1045 48.93 -19.29 3.20
C ASN A 1045 48.44 -17.85 3.25
N GLY A 1046 49.36 -16.87 3.32
CA GLY A 1046 49.08 -15.45 3.13
C GLY A 1046 48.48 -14.67 4.31
N LEU A 1047 48.03 -15.31 5.39
CA LEU A 1047 47.21 -14.67 6.45
C LEU A 1047 47.94 -13.67 7.38
N GLY A 1048 49.24 -13.47 7.18
CA GLY A 1048 50.08 -12.62 8.02
C GLY A 1048 51.02 -11.74 7.22
N HIS A 1049 50.59 -11.17 6.10
CA HIS A 1049 51.34 -10.10 5.43
C HIS A 1049 50.55 -8.80 5.46
N ALA A 1050 51.26 -7.67 5.48
CA ALA A 1050 50.67 -6.38 5.18
C ALA A 1050 50.40 -6.31 3.67
N VAL A 1051 49.17 -5.96 3.28
CA VAL A 1051 48.83 -5.72 1.88
C VAL A 1051 49.44 -4.40 1.42
N TYR A 1052 49.56 -3.43 2.34
CA TYR A 1052 50.13 -2.10 2.14
C TYR A 1052 51.32 -1.86 3.09
N PRO A 1053 52.45 -2.58 2.93
CA PRO A 1053 53.59 -2.53 3.84
C PRO A 1053 54.28 -1.16 3.94
N GLU A 1054 54.04 -0.27 2.97
CA GLU A 1054 54.53 1.10 2.95
C GLU A 1054 53.84 2.00 3.97
N VAL A 1055 52.61 1.67 4.38
CA VAL A 1055 51.83 2.45 5.35
C VAL A 1055 52.08 1.93 6.75
N LYS A 1056 52.84 2.69 7.54
CA LYS A 1056 53.14 2.33 8.94
C LYS A 1056 52.11 2.95 9.89
N ASN A 1057 51.76 2.22 10.96
CA ASN A 1057 50.85 2.69 12.02
C ASN A 1057 49.52 3.20 11.45
N ARG A 1058 48.90 2.43 10.56
CA ARG A 1058 47.66 2.81 9.86
C ARG A 1058 46.54 3.20 10.83
N ILE A 1059 46.41 2.49 11.95
CA ILE A 1059 45.49 2.84 13.03
C ILE A 1059 46.29 3.31 14.25
N ASP A 1060 45.99 4.52 14.70
CA ASP A 1060 46.48 5.05 15.97
C ASP A 1060 45.59 4.55 17.12
N PHE A 1061 45.95 3.39 17.68
CA PHE A 1061 45.20 2.74 18.75
C PHE A 1061 45.20 3.57 20.05
N GLU A 1062 46.28 4.29 20.34
CA GLU A 1062 46.37 5.17 21.52
C GLU A 1062 45.38 6.33 21.41
N ALA A 1063 45.30 6.97 20.24
CA ALA A 1063 44.30 8.03 19.98
C ALA A 1063 42.86 7.51 20.06
N LEU A 1064 42.63 6.21 19.82
CA LEU A 1064 41.32 5.55 19.95
C LEU A 1064 41.03 5.04 21.39
N GLY A 1065 41.94 5.26 22.35
CA GLY A 1065 41.76 4.89 23.75
C GLY A 1065 42.12 3.44 24.09
N TYR A 1066 42.99 2.81 23.31
CA TYR A 1066 43.68 1.58 23.68
C TYR A 1066 45.04 1.88 24.31
N GLU A 1067 45.51 0.98 25.18
CA GLU A 1067 46.82 1.12 25.85
C GLU A 1067 47.98 0.66 24.95
N ASP A 1068 47.72 -0.29 24.05
CA ASP A 1068 48.62 -0.83 23.03
C ASP A 1068 47.73 -1.52 21.96
N ASP A 1069 48.33 -2.18 20.99
CA ASP A 1069 47.68 -3.02 20.00
C ASP A 1069 46.65 -3.98 20.66
N PRO A 1070 45.35 -3.87 20.32
CA PRO A 1070 44.27 -4.71 20.88
C PRO A 1070 44.50 -6.22 20.69
N ALA A 1071 45.25 -6.63 19.66
CA ALA A 1071 45.61 -8.03 19.45
C ALA A 1071 46.61 -8.55 20.52
N ARG A 1072 47.33 -7.65 21.22
CA ARG A 1072 48.22 -8.02 22.33
C ARG A 1072 47.53 -8.01 23.69
N ILE A 1073 46.80 -6.93 23.96
CA ILE A 1073 46.30 -6.60 25.31
C ILE A 1073 44.82 -6.97 25.51
N GLY A 1074 44.13 -7.36 24.44
CA GLY A 1074 42.70 -7.64 24.44
C GLY A 1074 41.88 -6.44 23.94
N GLY A 1075 40.94 -6.74 23.05
CA GLY A 1075 40.01 -5.77 22.46
C GLY A 1075 38.78 -5.46 23.31
N ARG A 1076 37.92 -4.61 22.77
CA ARG A 1076 36.67 -4.13 23.38
C ARG A 1076 35.70 -5.26 23.83
N PHE A 1077 35.68 -6.39 23.13
CA PHE A 1077 34.73 -7.50 23.35
C PHE A 1077 35.38 -8.81 23.84
N PHE A 1078 36.56 -8.74 24.46
CA PHE A 1078 37.34 -9.92 24.84
C PHE A 1078 36.76 -10.79 25.99
N ILE A 1079 35.58 -10.45 26.52
CA ILE A 1079 34.92 -11.19 27.62
C ILE A 1079 33.54 -11.66 27.15
N GLN A 1080 33.48 -12.84 26.51
CA GLN A 1080 32.26 -13.64 26.43
C GLN A 1080 32.44 -14.93 27.25
N PRO A 1081 31.44 -15.36 28.04
CA PRO A 1081 31.50 -16.64 28.73
C PRO A 1081 31.60 -17.79 27.73
N GLY A 1082 32.69 -18.55 27.75
CA GLY A 1082 32.88 -19.74 26.91
C GLY A 1082 34.11 -19.72 25.99
N ARG A 1083 34.76 -18.57 25.79
CA ARG A 1083 36.11 -18.48 25.20
C ARG A 1083 37.11 -18.20 26.32
N GLY A 1084 38.14 -19.05 26.42
CA GLY A 1084 39.04 -19.14 27.58
C GLY A 1084 39.71 -17.82 27.99
N THR A 1085 40.19 -17.78 29.24
CA THR A 1085 40.95 -16.65 29.78
C THR A 1085 42.18 -16.34 28.92
N PRO A 1086 42.56 -15.05 28.80
CA PRO A 1086 43.74 -14.64 28.03
C PRO A 1086 44.99 -15.41 28.49
N PRO A 1087 45.92 -15.77 27.57
CA PRO A 1087 47.17 -16.36 27.97
C PRO A 1087 47.97 -15.36 28.80
N SER A 1088 48.42 -15.82 29.98
CA SER A 1088 49.28 -15.09 30.92
C SER A 1088 50.60 -14.63 30.30
#